data_AF-A0A517YAU4-F1
#
_entry.id   AF-A0A517YAU4-F1
#
_cell.length_a   1.000
_cell.length_b   1.000
_cell.length_c   1.000
_cell.angle_alpha   90.00
_cell.angle_beta   90.00
_cell.angle_gamma   90.00
#
_symmetry.space_group_name_H-M   'P 1'
#
loop_
_entity.id
_entity.type
_entity.pdbx_description
1 polymer ?
#
loop_
_entity_poly.entity_id
_entity_poly.type
_entity_poly.pdbx_seq_one_letter_code
_entity_poly.pdbx_strand_id
1 'polypeptide(L)'
;MKTSLLGFSVLLVGSALLAQNELPKVPSSEISPFQKPGRVSIASQMMAAAQQAAAAKRLEDAENACQRAEQVAPFFPLFSYNLACFQALQGKKEPALASLERAVKAGFSNAAHLQKDDDLASLRDDPKFAELVQQVKDGVYKPASTDPPTSKVEVGVATVTAKNAVWDPGRNLVRISFEPAELDKDAEAVPVIKGHGEVGKKLIEWFKEGTAAGNSGDYYDNCDRDHSNMAYEQFPQLTRIEYAPEISKETGYGVQLTNIFAAPGLQAVLGNSSTAQTAGPLWRSNPRLAYIRPGGIETLFVQYLNNHMYFYPEHRDHDPGHNGEGDGYGDVYAVNLPYVIVSQGSSGSDRAFMDAICCTLAALRPDVKKTLAEKQMLMPAMQMIFRRSNKPVKNDADYLTGSAHPTVFDGKELDVLRMIELAHSLTLESLPPVVMVRVEDEEKPVLGRDYFDAGEREKLFDTPMAVARIWRSTQYKRKYILSAKGVDTNGAKLTYHWKVLRGDASKIDIKPLGDGTRAEIALTWQGRAPIAEGSTMESNRLDIGIFGHNGTHYSAPAFFCVNTLDNEERTYDDQGHIKSIVYTGAEEKGNYVDPAFDTPKSWRDDYRYDDAGKLLGWKRTKGERKEDFTADGLLITSKDDNGLPLVLKHVTYVPVPRAGKPPALEAMVGEAVEKGK
;
A
#
# COMPACT_ATOMS: atom_id res chain seq x y z
N MET A 1 -12.78 -3.33 26.62
CA MET A 1 -13.07 -3.54 25.18
C MET A 1 -13.56 -2.25 24.50
N LYS A 2 -12.66 -1.30 24.20
CA LYS A 2 -12.85 -0.14 23.30
C LYS A 2 -11.46 0.30 22.82
N THR A 3 -10.89 -0.47 21.90
CA THR A 3 -9.70 -0.11 21.13
C THR A 3 -10.15 -0.17 19.67
N SER A 4 -10.03 0.95 18.95
CA SER A 4 -10.43 1.04 17.56
C SER A 4 -9.62 0.04 16.74
N LEU A 5 -10.24 -1.08 16.35
CA LEU A 5 -9.68 -1.99 15.35
C LEU A 5 -9.61 -1.24 14.02
N LEU A 6 -8.40 -0.83 13.63
CA LEU A 6 -8.08 -0.70 12.22
C LEU A 6 -8.18 -2.10 11.62
N GLY A 7 -9.17 -2.30 10.75
CA GLY A 7 -9.41 -3.57 10.07
C GLY A 7 -8.22 -3.94 9.19
N PHE A 8 -7.39 -4.85 9.69
CA PHE A 8 -6.39 -5.56 8.90
C PHE A 8 -6.87 -6.99 8.67
N SER A 9 -7.64 -7.20 7.60
CA SER A 9 -7.93 -8.54 7.07
C SER A 9 -6.89 -8.89 6.01
N VAL A 10 -5.74 -9.42 6.44
CA VAL A 10 -4.66 -9.88 5.55
C VAL A 10 -4.87 -11.34 5.18
N LEU A 11 -4.71 -11.64 3.89
CA LEU A 11 -4.89 -12.96 3.28
C LEU A 11 -4.16 -14.09 4.01
N LEU A 12 -4.93 -15.15 4.27
CA LEU A 12 -4.55 -16.44 4.84
C LEU A 12 -3.92 -17.37 3.77
N VAL A 13 -3.02 -16.86 2.92
CA VAL A 13 -2.44 -17.65 1.81
C VAL A 13 -1.08 -18.28 2.15
N GLY A 14 -0.53 -18.03 3.34
CA GLY A 14 0.72 -18.67 3.81
C GLY A 14 0.57 -19.65 4.97
N SER A 15 -0.62 -19.78 5.56
CA SER A 15 -0.78 -20.35 6.91
C SER A 15 -0.65 -21.87 6.99
N ALA A 16 -0.88 -22.60 5.89
CA ALA A 16 -0.85 -24.06 5.92
C ALA A 16 0.57 -24.64 5.97
N LEU A 17 1.59 -23.98 5.39
CA LEU A 17 2.98 -24.47 5.45
C LEU A 17 3.76 -23.99 6.67
N LEU A 18 3.35 -22.89 7.30
CA LEU A 18 3.94 -22.44 8.56
C LEU A 18 3.32 -23.11 9.78
N ALA A 19 2.27 -23.93 9.61
CA ALA A 19 1.54 -24.58 10.70
C ALA A 19 2.24 -25.79 11.34
N GLN A 20 3.33 -26.33 10.78
CA GLN A 20 3.87 -27.63 11.24
C GLN A 20 5.38 -27.70 11.49
N ASN A 21 6.16 -26.65 11.22
CA ASN A 21 7.60 -26.67 11.49
C ASN A 21 7.92 -25.78 12.70
N GLU A 22 8.59 -26.33 13.71
CA GLU A 22 9.24 -25.56 14.76
C GLU A 22 10.15 -24.52 14.11
N LEU A 23 9.83 -23.24 14.28
CA LEU A 23 10.72 -22.18 13.84
C LEU A 23 11.98 -22.23 14.72
N PRO A 24 13.19 -22.20 14.15
CA PRO A 24 14.41 -22.26 14.94
C PRO A 24 14.43 -21.08 15.93
N LYS A 25 14.70 -21.39 17.21
CA LYS A 25 14.87 -20.39 18.26
C LYS A 25 16.17 -19.64 18.00
N VAL A 26 16.07 -18.50 17.31
CA VAL A 26 17.20 -17.58 17.11
C VAL A 26 17.16 -16.53 18.23
N PRO A 27 18.23 -16.38 19.03
CA PRO A 27 18.33 -15.30 20.01
C PRO A 27 18.06 -13.93 19.37
N SER A 28 17.34 -13.04 20.05
CA SER A 28 17.02 -11.71 19.51
C SER A 28 18.24 -10.90 19.09
N SER A 29 19.38 -11.12 19.75
CA SER A 29 20.67 -10.49 19.46
C SER A 29 21.30 -10.92 18.14
N GLU A 30 20.91 -12.07 17.60
CA GLU A 30 21.40 -12.62 16.32
C GLU A 30 20.51 -12.22 15.14
N ILE A 31 19.38 -11.56 15.40
CA ILE A 31 18.43 -11.13 14.37
C ILE A 31 18.85 -9.75 13.86
N SER A 32 19.40 -9.74 12.65
CA SER A 32 19.73 -8.52 11.89
C SER A 32 18.52 -7.57 11.80
N PRO A 33 18.74 -6.23 11.85
CA PRO A 33 17.68 -5.24 11.65
C PRO A 33 16.82 -5.50 10.41
N PHE A 34 17.41 -5.99 9.32
CA PHE A 34 16.72 -6.25 8.05
C PHE A 34 15.76 -7.44 8.11
N GLN A 35 15.97 -8.39 9.02
CA GLN A 35 15.07 -9.52 9.21
C GLN A 35 13.84 -9.17 10.08
N LYS A 36 13.93 -8.11 10.89
CA LYS A 36 12.90 -7.77 11.88
C LYS A 36 11.55 -7.41 11.25
N PRO A 37 11.46 -6.60 10.17
CA PRO A 37 10.18 -6.28 9.54
C PRO A 37 9.39 -7.50 9.06
N GLY A 38 10.09 -8.44 8.40
CA GLY A 38 9.47 -9.67 7.90
C GLY A 38 8.97 -10.57 9.03
N ARG A 39 9.77 -10.73 10.09
CA ARG A 39 9.39 -11.50 11.29
C ARG A 39 8.17 -10.89 11.99
N VAL A 40 8.13 -9.58 12.17
CA VAL A 40 6.96 -8.90 12.78
C VAL A 40 5.73 -9.02 11.90
N SER A 41 5.87 -8.95 10.57
CA SER A 41 4.74 -9.14 9.65
C SER A 41 4.15 -10.55 9.77
N ILE A 42 5.00 -11.58 9.83
CA ILE A 42 4.57 -12.98 10.03
C ILE A 42 3.92 -13.16 11.41
N ALA A 43 4.55 -12.64 12.47
CA ALA A 43 4.05 -12.72 13.83
C ALA A 43 2.70 -11.97 13.99
N SER A 44 2.52 -10.86 13.29
CA SER A 44 1.26 -10.10 13.31
C SER A 44 0.09 -10.87 12.69
N GLN A 45 0.34 -11.71 11.68
CA GLN A 45 -0.69 -12.62 11.15
C GLN A 45 -1.11 -13.67 12.18
N MET A 46 -0.13 -14.22 12.93
CA MET A 46 -0.41 -15.14 14.04
C MET A 46 -1.19 -14.44 15.16
N MET A 47 -0.86 -13.18 15.45
CA MET A 47 -1.57 -12.36 16.44
C MET A 47 -3.02 -12.07 16.02
N ALA A 48 -3.27 -11.82 14.73
CA ALA A 48 -4.63 -11.66 14.21
C ALA A 48 -5.44 -12.96 14.40
N ALA A 49 -4.84 -14.12 14.12
CA ALA A 49 -5.47 -15.42 14.41
C ALA A 49 -5.73 -15.62 15.90
N ALA A 50 -4.81 -15.18 16.77
CA ALA A 50 -4.99 -15.22 18.22
C ALA A 50 -6.18 -14.37 18.68
N GLN A 51 -6.32 -13.15 18.16
CA GLN A 51 -7.47 -12.28 18.46
C GLN A 51 -8.79 -12.88 18.00
N GLN A 52 -8.83 -13.50 16.82
CA GLN A 52 -10.02 -14.21 16.34
C GLN A 52 -10.39 -15.39 17.24
N ALA A 53 -9.40 -16.18 17.67
CA ALA A 53 -9.63 -17.28 18.61
C ALA A 53 -10.15 -16.78 19.97
N ALA A 54 -9.57 -15.69 20.49
CA ALA A 54 -10.02 -15.07 21.73
C ALA A 54 -11.46 -14.54 21.64
N ALA A 55 -11.81 -13.87 20.53
CA ALA A 55 -13.18 -13.43 20.27
C ALA A 55 -14.19 -14.60 20.22
N ALA A 56 -13.74 -15.76 19.73
CA ALA A 56 -14.50 -17.01 19.75
C ALA A 56 -14.44 -17.77 21.09
N LYS A 57 -13.90 -17.14 22.16
CA LYS A 57 -13.70 -17.72 23.50
C LYS A 57 -12.80 -18.97 23.54
N ARG A 58 -11.99 -19.19 22.50
CA ARG A 58 -10.97 -20.25 22.43
C ARG A 58 -9.63 -19.71 22.93
N LEU A 59 -9.53 -19.48 24.24
CA LEU A 59 -8.37 -18.81 24.84
C LEU A 59 -7.07 -19.63 24.75
N GLU A 60 -7.15 -20.96 24.77
CA GLU A 60 -5.97 -21.82 24.58
C GLU A 60 -5.40 -21.71 23.16
N ASP A 61 -6.26 -21.67 22.13
CA ASP A 61 -5.84 -21.43 20.74
C ASP A 61 -5.23 -20.03 20.58
N ALA A 62 -5.80 -19.03 21.26
CA ALA A 62 -5.28 -17.68 21.27
C ALA A 62 -3.88 -17.61 21.91
N GLU A 63 -3.69 -18.26 23.06
CA GLU A 63 -2.39 -18.38 23.72
C GLU A 63 -1.36 -19.06 22.81
N ASN A 64 -1.71 -20.20 22.21
CA ASN A 64 -0.82 -20.94 21.32
C ASN A 64 -0.38 -20.11 20.10
N ALA A 65 -1.31 -19.41 19.47
CA ALA A 65 -1.00 -18.53 18.35
C ALA A 65 -0.12 -17.34 18.76
N CYS A 66 -0.40 -16.72 19.91
CA CYS A 66 0.39 -15.61 20.44
C CYS A 66 1.80 -16.04 20.89
N GLN A 67 1.93 -17.23 21.46
CA GLN A 67 3.23 -17.81 21.84
C GLN A 67 4.10 -18.05 20.60
N ARG A 68 3.52 -18.50 19.49
CA ARG A 68 4.23 -18.63 18.21
C ARG A 68 4.64 -17.28 17.64
N ALA A 69 3.78 -16.26 17.75
CA ALA A 69 4.12 -14.89 17.37
C ALA A 69 5.33 -14.36 18.16
N GLU A 70 5.34 -14.57 19.48
CA GLU A 70 6.47 -14.24 20.35
C GLU A 70 7.75 -14.98 19.93
N GLN A 71 7.67 -16.28 19.59
CA GLN A 71 8.83 -17.05 19.14
C GLN A 71 9.42 -16.53 17.82
N VAL A 72 8.59 -16.04 16.90
CA VAL A 72 9.03 -15.48 15.61
C VAL A 72 9.73 -14.14 15.80
N ALA A 73 9.16 -13.29 16.67
CA ALA A 73 9.60 -11.92 16.90
C ALA A 73 9.76 -11.61 18.41
N PRO A 74 10.72 -12.28 19.09
CA PRO A 74 10.90 -12.16 20.56
C PRO A 74 11.41 -10.78 21.00
N PHE A 75 11.86 -9.97 20.04
CA PHE A 75 12.32 -8.60 20.24
C PHE A 75 11.18 -7.56 20.20
N PHE A 76 9.95 -7.97 19.86
CA PHE A 76 8.81 -7.04 19.78
C PHE A 76 7.91 -7.18 21.01
N PRO A 77 7.90 -6.19 21.92
CA PRO A 77 7.31 -6.34 23.26
C PRO A 77 5.80 -6.62 23.25
N LEU A 78 5.09 -6.21 22.19
CA LEU A 78 3.63 -6.38 22.12
C LEU A 78 3.20 -7.86 22.07
N PHE A 79 4.00 -8.77 21.50
CA PHE A 79 3.62 -10.18 21.44
C PHE A 79 3.71 -10.85 22.82
N SER A 80 4.76 -10.58 23.59
CA SER A 80 4.88 -11.05 24.99
C SER A 80 3.81 -10.41 25.89
N TYR A 81 3.49 -9.13 25.67
CA TYR A 81 2.42 -8.43 26.38
C TYR A 81 1.04 -9.06 26.14
N ASN A 82 0.68 -9.28 24.87
CA ASN A 82 -0.59 -9.92 24.53
C ASN A 82 -0.66 -11.36 25.02
N LEU A 83 0.46 -12.09 25.01
CA LEU A 83 0.53 -13.43 25.60
C LEU A 83 0.23 -13.39 27.10
N ALA A 84 0.78 -12.41 27.84
CA ALA A 84 0.47 -12.21 29.25
C ALA A 84 -1.02 -11.94 29.48
N CYS A 85 -1.66 -11.16 28.61
CA CYS A 85 -3.10 -10.88 28.67
C CYS A 85 -3.92 -12.17 28.50
N PHE A 86 -3.65 -12.96 27.46
CA PHE A 86 -4.38 -14.24 27.24
C PHE A 86 -4.14 -15.25 28.36
N GLN A 87 -2.95 -15.28 28.97
CA GLN A 87 -2.65 -16.13 30.12
C GLN A 87 -3.39 -15.67 31.38
N ALA A 88 -3.44 -14.35 31.63
CA ALA A 88 -4.16 -13.78 32.76
C ALA A 88 -5.67 -14.01 32.67
N LEU A 89 -6.27 -13.88 31.47
CA LEU A 89 -7.67 -14.21 31.19
C LEU A 89 -8.03 -15.67 31.47
N GLN A 90 -7.04 -16.58 31.40
CA GLN A 90 -7.20 -18.00 31.75
C GLN A 90 -6.89 -18.30 33.22
N GLY A 91 -6.57 -17.29 34.04
CA GLY A 91 -6.16 -17.47 35.43
C GLY A 91 -4.73 -18.02 35.61
N LYS A 92 -3.93 -18.09 34.54
CA LYS A 92 -2.54 -18.59 34.55
C LYS A 92 -1.59 -17.49 35.06
N LYS A 93 -1.66 -17.19 36.35
CA LYS A 93 -0.96 -16.07 37.00
C LYS A 93 0.56 -16.07 36.80
N GLU A 94 1.24 -17.16 37.16
CA GLU A 94 2.70 -17.26 37.06
C GLU A 94 3.20 -17.16 35.60
N PRO A 95 2.62 -17.89 34.61
CA PRO A 95 2.93 -17.68 33.20
C PRO A 95 2.73 -16.24 32.72
N ALA A 96 1.61 -15.61 33.11
CA ALA A 96 1.30 -14.25 32.71
C ALA A 96 2.35 -13.25 33.22
N LEU A 97 2.76 -13.34 34.49
CA LEU A 97 3.82 -12.50 35.05
C LEU A 97 5.17 -12.73 34.36
N ALA A 98 5.49 -13.97 34.00
CA ALA A 98 6.72 -14.29 33.27
C ALA A 98 6.70 -13.71 31.84
N SER A 99 5.55 -13.76 31.16
CA SER A 99 5.38 -13.16 29.82
C SER A 99 5.41 -11.64 29.87
N LEU A 100 4.81 -11.04 30.90
CA LEU A 100 4.88 -9.59 31.11
C LEU A 100 6.30 -9.12 31.41
N GLU A 101 7.06 -9.87 32.21
CA GLU A 101 8.48 -9.60 32.45
C GLU A 101 9.30 -9.62 31.15
N ARG A 102 9.02 -10.56 30.22
CA ARG A 102 9.65 -10.56 28.89
C ARG A 102 9.26 -9.34 28.06
N ALA A 103 7.99 -8.92 28.10
CA ALA A 103 7.54 -7.70 27.42
C ALA A 103 8.28 -6.45 27.94
N VAL A 104 8.41 -6.33 29.27
CA VAL A 104 9.14 -5.23 29.91
C VAL A 104 10.61 -5.25 29.50
N LYS A 105 11.28 -6.41 29.57
CA LYS A 105 12.68 -6.57 29.13
C LYS A 105 12.90 -6.28 27.64
N ALA A 106 11.90 -6.51 26.80
CA ALA A 106 11.90 -6.16 25.39
C ALA A 106 11.58 -4.68 25.10
N GLY A 107 11.38 -3.85 26.15
CA GLY A 107 11.21 -2.41 26.03
C GLY A 107 9.75 -1.93 26.01
N PHE A 108 8.80 -2.71 26.53
CA PHE A 108 7.43 -2.23 26.74
C PHE A 108 7.44 -1.00 27.66
N SER A 109 6.90 0.14 27.21
CA SER A 109 7.09 1.44 27.89
C SER A 109 5.81 2.08 28.44
N ASN A 110 4.63 1.49 28.23
CA ASN A 110 3.35 2.13 28.59
C ASN A 110 2.82 1.66 29.95
N ALA A 111 3.38 2.18 31.05
CA ALA A 111 2.95 1.82 32.41
C ALA A 111 1.46 2.13 32.67
N ALA A 112 0.93 3.23 32.10
CA ALA A 112 -0.46 3.60 32.26
C ALA A 112 -1.41 2.58 31.63
N HIS A 113 -1.00 1.97 30.51
CA HIS A 113 -1.74 0.87 29.89
C HIS A 113 -1.71 -0.38 30.76
N LEU A 114 -0.54 -0.80 31.27
CA LEU A 114 -0.43 -1.98 32.16
C LEU A 114 -1.39 -1.89 33.35
N GLN A 115 -1.43 -0.73 34.01
CA GLN A 115 -2.26 -0.53 35.21
C GLN A 115 -3.76 -0.55 34.94
N LYS A 116 -4.18 -0.19 33.71
CA LYS A 116 -5.59 -0.04 33.32
C LYS A 116 -6.12 -1.20 32.51
N ASP A 117 -5.26 -2.09 32.00
CA ASP A 117 -5.72 -3.21 31.19
C ASP A 117 -6.52 -4.18 32.07
N ASP A 118 -7.75 -4.44 31.65
CA ASP A 118 -8.68 -5.32 32.36
C ASP A 118 -8.30 -6.79 32.20
N ASP A 119 -7.61 -7.15 31.11
CA ASP A 119 -7.14 -8.52 30.87
C ASP A 119 -6.08 -8.93 31.92
N LEU A 120 -5.39 -7.95 32.52
CA LEU A 120 -4.37 -8.14 33.55
C LEU A 120 -4.92 -7.94 34.98
N ALA A 121 -6.23 -7.78 35.16
CA ALA A 121 -6.81 -7.46 36.46
C ALA A 121 -6.45 -8.47 37.56
N SER A 122 -6.35 -9.76 37.21
CA SER A 122 -5.97 -10.85 38.12
C SER A 122 -4.55 -10.75 38.67
N LEU A 123 -3.70 -9.90 38.08
CA LEU A 123 -2.30 -9.74 38.45
C LEU A 123 -2.06 -8.51 39.36
N ARG A 124 -3.02 -7.59 39.48
CA ARG A 124 -2.81 -6.25 40.06
C ARG A 124 -2.38 -6.27 41.53
N ASP A 125 -2.84 -7.25 42.30
CA ASP A 125 -2.47 -7.41 43.71
C ASP A 125 -1.15 -8.18 43.91
N ASP A 126 -0.51 -8.62 42.83
CA ASP A 126 0.76 -9.33 42.90
C ASP A 126 1.95 -8.37 43.07
N PRO A 127 2.84 -8.58 44.06
CA PRO A 127 4.02 -7.75 44.23
C PRO A 127 4.93 -7.68 43.00
N LYS A 128 5.05 -8.78 42.23
CA LYS A 128 5.84 -8.81 41.00
C LYS A 128 5.22 -7.95 39.90
N PHE A 129 3.89 -7.88 39.83
CA PHE A 129 3.22 -6.96 38.90
C PHE A 129 3.53 -5.50 39.23
N ALA A 130 3.46 -5.13 40.53
CA ALA A 130 3.81 -3.79 40.98
C ALA A 130 5.28 -3.44 40.66
N GLU A 131 6.20 -4.39 40.84
CA GLU A 131 7.60 -4.24 40.47
C GLU A 131 7.76 -4.01 38.95
N LEU A 132 7.13 -4.84 38.12
CA LEU A 132 7.20 -4.69 36.66
C LEU A 132 6.65 -3.33 36.19
N VAL A 133 5.53 -2.89 36.75
CA VAL A 133 4.97 -1.54 36.48
C VAL A 133 5.96 -0.45 36.87
N GLN A 134 6.63 -0.59 38.02
CA GLN A 134 7.61 0.37 38.49
C GLN A 134 8.86 0.39 37.58
N GLN A 135 9.35 -0.78 37.14
CA GLN A 135 10.44 -0.88 36.17
C GLN A 135 10.11 -0.15 34.85
N VAL A 136 8.87 -0.22 34.38
CA VAL A 136 8.41 0.52 33.19
C VAL A 136 8.38 2.02 33.45
N LYS A 137 7.87 2.47 34.61
CA LYS A 137 7.85 3.90 34.98
C LYS A 137 9.25 4.50 35.09
N ASP A 138 10.16 3.74 35.68
CA ASP A 138 11.55 4.15 35.86
C ASP A 138 12.37 4.01 34.57
N GLY A 139 11.80 3.39 33.53
CA GLY A 139 12.47 3.17 32.26
C GLY A 139 13.71 2.28 32.40
N VAL A 140 13.66 1.28 33.29
CA VAL A 140 14.75 0.31 33.51
C VAL A 140 15.13 -0.37 32.20
N TYR A 141 14.12 -0.74 31.42
CA TYR A 141 14.27 -1.25 30.06
C TYR A 141 13.65 -0.25 29.10
N LYS A 142 14.50 0.46 28.37
CA LYS A 142 14.05 1.44 27.37
C LYS A 142 13.78 0.76 26.04
N PRO A 143 12.83 1.27 25.24
CA PRO A 143 12.79 0.94 23.82
C PRO A 143 14.17 1.15 23.20
N ALA A 144 14.56 0.26 22.28
CA ALA A 144 15.80 0.44 21.53
C ALA A 144 15.79 1.80 20.81
N SER A 145 16.95 2.47 20.76
CA SER A 145 17.09 3.68 19.95
C SER A 145 16.68 3.37 18.52
N THR A 146 15.93 4.28 17.91
CA THR A 146 15.57 4.21 16.49
C THR A 146 16.50 5.06 15.62
N ASP A 147 17.51 5.70 16.20
CA ASP A 147 18.47 6.50 15.44
C ASP A 147 19.57 5.60 14.89
N PRO A 148 19.71 5.53 13.55
CA PRO A 148 20.69 4.64 12.95
C PRO A 148 22.12 5.13 13.23
N PRO A 149 23.04 4.23 13.58
CA PRO A 149 24.47 4.52 13.49
C PRO A 149 24.86 4.89 12.05
N THR A 150 25.91 5.70 11.89
CA THR A 150 26.44 6.10 10.58
C THR A 150 27.60 5.21 10.16
N SER A 151 27.80 5.07 8.85
CA SER A 151 29.04 4.55 8.26
C SER A 151 29.55 5.49 7.18
N LYS A 152 30.87 5.47 6.94
CA LYS A 152 31.51 6.32 5.95
C LYS A 152 31.01 6.01 4.54
N VAL A 153 30.92 7.06 3.73
CA VAL A 153 30.76 6.95 2.28
C VAL A 153 32.17 6.91 1.69
N GLU A 154 32.51 5.83 1.00
CA GLU A 154 33.82 5.63 0.38
C GLU A 154 33.71 5.94 -1.11
N VAL A 155 34.38 6.99 -1.60
CA VAL A 155 34.52 7.29 -3.03
C VAL A 155 33.18 7.22 -3.80
N GLY A 156 32.16 7.95 -3.32
CA GLY A 156 30.83 7.97 -3.95
C GLY A 156 30.00 6.69 -3.75
N VAL A 157 30.41 5.79 -2.85
CA VAL A 157 29.69 4.56 -2.51
C VAL A 157 29.33 4.54 -1.02
N ALA A 158 28.05 4.36 -0.74
CA ALA A 158 27.46 4.26 0.59
C ALA A 158 27.05 2.81 0.86
N THR A 159 27.88 2.08 1.61
CA THR A 159 27.66 0.65 1.86
C THR A 159 26.70 0.41 3.04
N VAL A 160 25.60 -0.28 2.77
CA VAL A 160 24.62 -0.77 3.74
C VAL A 160 25.13 -2.04 4.39
N THR A 161 25.17 -2.04 5.71
CA THR A 161 25.55 -3.17 6.56
C THR A 161 24.57 -3.28 7.72
N ALA A 162 24.63 -4.34 8.51
CA ALA A 162 23.89 -4.39 9.78
C ALA A 162 24.38 -3.34 10.80
N LYS A 163 25.58 -2.74 10.60
CA LYS A 163 26.21 -1.81 11.56
C LYS A 163 25.80 -0.35 11.39
N ASN A 164 25.18 0.02 10.28
CA ASN A 164 24.62 1.37 10.02
C ASN A 164 23.10 1.36 9.86
N ALA A 165 22.46 0.31 10.37
CA ALA A 165 21.03 0.09 10.25
C ALA A 165 20.41 -0.14 11.62
N VAL A 166 19.21 0.39 11.80
CA VAL A 166 18.39 0.13 12.98
C VAL A 166 16.94 -0.07 12.57
N TRP A 167 16.27 -1.00 13.24
CA TRP A 167 14.86 -1.23 13.00
C TRP A 167 14.03 -0.30 13.88
N ASP A 168 13.13 0.47 13.27
CA ASP A 168 12.11 1.28 13.91
C ASP A 168 10.83 0.45 14.08
N PRO A 169 10.53 -0.05 15.30
CA PRO A 169 9.33 -0.84 15.56
C PRO A 169 8.03 -0.08 15.37
N GLY A 170 8.04 1.26 15.49
CA GLY A 170 6.83 2.08 15.40
C GLY A 170 6.30 2.19 13.97
N ARG A 171 7.20 2.13 12.99
CA ARG A 171 6.87 2.13 11.55
C ARG A 171 7.07 0.78 10.87
N ASN A 172 7.70 -0.17 11.57
CA ASN A 172 8.17 -1.43 11.04
C ASN A 172 9.12 -1.28 9.84
N LEU A 173 10.01 -0.27 9.90
CA LEU A 173 10.98 0.07 8.85
C LEU A 173 12.42 -0.06 9.37
N VAL A 174 13.37 -0.20 8.47
CA VAL A 174 14.80 -0.13 8.75
C VAL A 174 15.29 1.26 8.37
N ARG A 175 15.73 2.02 9.37
CA ARG A 175 16.40 3.31 9.17
C ARG A 175 17.88 3.04 8.95
N ILE A 176 18.44 3.64 7.90
CA ILE A 176 19.83 3.48 7.49
C ILE A 176 20.44 4.87 7.37
N SER A 177 21.66 5.06 7.86
CA SER A 177 22.35 6.35 7.78
C SER A 177 23.81 6.20 7.39
N PHE A 178 24.33 7.27 6.79
CA PHE A 178 25.71 7.41 6.40
C PHE A 178 26.27 8.71 7.00
N GLU A 179 27.59 8.81 7.09
CA GLU A 179 28.24 10.12 7.23
C GLU A 179 27.97 10.95 5.96
N PRO A 180 28.02 12.30 6.03
CA PRO A 180 27.93 13.12 4.83
C PRO A 180 28.89 12.61 3.76
N ALA A 181 28.40 12.45 2.53
CA ALA A 181 29.26 12.12 1.40
C ALA A 181 30.28 13.26 1.22
N GLU A 182 31.56 13.00 1.52
CA GLU A 182 32.62 13.94 1.17
C GLU A 182 32.84 13.83 -0.35
N LEU A 183 32.45 14.86 -1.09
CA LEU A 183 32.98 15.06 -2.43
C LEU A 183 34.47 15.36 -2.28
N ASP A 184 35.30 14.73 -3.12
CA ASP A 184 36.75 14.90 -3.09
C ASP A 184 37.10 16.40 -3.13
N LYS A 185 37.64 16.92 -2.02
CA LYS A 185 37.96 18.34 -1.83
C LYS A 185 39.18 18.76 -2.67
N ASP A 186 39.97 17.78 -3.12
CA ASP A 186 41.17 17.97 -3.94
C ASP A 186 40.89 17.76 -5.45
N ALA A 187 39.69 17.31 -5.83
CA ALA A 187 39.23 17.28 -7.20
C ALA A 187 38.63 18.65 -7.59
N GLU A 188 39.16 19.29 -8.62
CA GLU A 188 38.42 20.33 -9.34
C GLU A 188 36.98 19.85 -9.60
N ALA A 189 35.99 20.71 -9.30
CA ALA A 189 34.55 20.44 -9.24
C ALA A 189 34.07 19.18 -10.00
N VAL A 190 33.72 18.12 -9.26
CA VAL A 190 33.12 16.89 -9.81
C VAL A 190 32.02 17.27 -10.81
N PRO A 191 32.12 16.86 -12.10
CA PRO A 191 31.20 17.32 -13.13
C PRO A 191 29.75 16.99 -12.77
N VAL A 192 28.84 17.94 -12.99
CA VAL A 192 27.41 17.74 -12.73
C VAL A 192 26.81 16.61 -13.58
N ILE A 193 27.28 16.46 -14.81
CA ILE A 193 26.81 15.45 -15.75
C ILE A 193 27.85 15.21 -16.86
N LYS A 194 27.85 14.00 -17.44
CA LYS A 194 28.65 13.65 -18.64
C LYS A 194 27.72 13.18 -19.76
N GLY A 195 27.59 13.95 -20.84
CA GLY A 195 26.76 13.58 -22.00
C GLY A 195 25.37 14.23 -21.98
N HIS A 196 24.32 13.49 -22.36
CA HIS A 196 22.91 13.93 -22.40
C HIS A 196 22.55 15.07 -23.36
N GLY A 197 23.30 15.26 -24.45
CA GLY A 197 22.92 16.17 -25.53
C GLY A 197 22.68 17.61 -25.05
N GLU A 198 21.53 18.19 -25.41
CA GLU A 198 21.17 19.56 -25.02
C GLU A 198 20.88 19.70 -23.51
N VAL A 199 20.26 18.69 -22.90
CA VAL A 199 19.98 18.64 -21.45
C VAL A 199 21.29 18.78 -20.67
N GLY A 200 22.31 17.99 -21.04
CA GLY A 200 23.60 18.04 -20.37
C GLY A 200 24.33 19.38 -20.55
N LYS A 201 24.24 20.01 -21.74
CA LYS A 201 24.83 21.33 -21.98
C LYS A 201 24.24 22.40 -21.04
N LYS A 202 22.91 22.45 -20.91
CA LYS A 202 22.23 23.39 -20.01
C LYS A 202 22.59 23.14 -18.55
N LEU A 203 22.62 21.88 -18.11
CA LEU A 203 23.01 21.54 -16.74
C LEU A 203 24.45 21.97 -16.42
N ILE A 204 25.39 21.75 -17.34
CA ILE A 204 26.79 22.20 -17.18
C ILE A 204 26.86 23.72 -17.07
N GLU A 205 26.13 24.44 -17.92
CA GLU A 205 26.07 25.91 -17.91
C GLU A 205 25.49 26.43 -16.59
N TRP A 206 24.28 26.02 -16.22
CA TRP A 206 23.61 26.46 -14.98
C TRP A 206 24.35 26.06 -13.72
N PHE A 207 24.99 24.89 -13.70
CA PHE A 207 25.80 24.48 -12.54
C PHE A 207 27.06 25.35 -12.42
N LYS A 208 27.73 25.67 -13.54
CA LYS A 208 28.87 26.60 -13.55
C LYS A 208 28.49 28.01 -13.11
N GLU A 209 27.28 28.45 -13.42
CA GLU A 209 26.70 29.73 -12.97
C GLU A 209 26.27 29.70 -11.49
N GLY A 210 26.22 28.53 -10.86
CA GLY A 210 25.74 28.35 -9.49
C GLY A 210 24.22 28.44 -9.35
N THR A 211 23.47 28.38 -10.45
CA THR A 211 22.01 28.47 -10.48
C THR A 211 21.33 27.10 -10.45
N ALA A 212 22.06 26.01 -10.74
CA ALA A 212 21.58 24.62 -10.62
C ALA A 212 22.25 23.90 -9.43
N ALA A 213 21.50 23.05 -8.74
CA ALA A 213 21.94 22.35 -7.53
C ALA A 213 22.93 21.20 -7.80
N GLY A 214 22.83 20.56 -8.97
CA GLY A 214 23.52 19.30 -9.22
C GLY A 214 22.97 18.13 -8.39
N ASN A 215 23.70 17.01 -8.37
CA ASN A 215 23.30 15.77 -7.70
C ASN A 215 24.09 15.47 -6.43
N SER A 216 24.90 16.41 -5.94
CA SER A 216 25.59 16.28 -4.67
C SER A 216 24.59 16.09 -3.52
N GLY A 217 24.68 14.94 -2.84
CA GLY A 217 23.74 14.54 -1.78
C GLY A 217 22.51 13.77 -2.29
N ASP A 218 22.41 13.49 -3.58
CA ASP A 218 21.46 12.52 -4.12
C ASP A 218 22.09 11.11 -4.09
N TYR A 219 21.26 10.11 -3.83
CA TYR A 219 21.66 8.71 -3.71
C TYR A 219 20.90 7.83 -4.70
N TYR A 220 21.53 6.73 -5.10
CA TYR A 220 20.95 5.72 -5.97
C TYR A 220 20.92 4.33 -5.33
N ASP A 221 19.72 3.81 -5.11
CA ASP A 221 19.41 2.51 -4.48
C ASP A 221 18.98 1.48 -5.52
N ASN A 222 19.93 0.70 -6.03
CA ASN A 222 19.63 -0.43 -6.91
C ASN A 222 19.15 -1.65 -6.09
N CYS A 223 17.90 -2.03 -6.27
CA CYS A 223 17.28 -3.20 -5.64
C CYS A 223 17.05 -4.35 -6.65
N ASP A 224 17.90 -4.49 -7.66
CA ASP A 224 17.85 -5.63 -8.60
C ASP A 224 19.20 -6.28 -8.91
N ARG A 225 20.24 -5.97 -8.13
CA ARG A 225 21.60 -6.51 -8.28
C ARG A 225 22.21 -6.17 -9.65
N ASP A 226 22.10 -4.90 -10.00
CA ASP A 226 22.59 -4.31 -11.25
C ASP A 226 21.95 -4.88 -12.53
N HIS A 227 20.79 -5.55 -12.41
CA HIS A 227 20.05 -6.09 -13.56
C HIS A 227 19.51 -4.96 -14.46
N SER A 228 19.02 -3.88 -13.85
CA SER A 228 18.66 -2.65 -14.57
C SER A 228 19.36 -1.44 -13.96
N ASN A 229 20.67 -1.37 -14.18
CA ASN A 229 21.43 -0.23 -13.68
C ASN A 229 21.13 1.06 -14.44
N MET A 230 21.02 2.18 -13.70
CA MET A 230 21.15 3.51 -14.28
C MET A 230 22.54 3.67 -14.90
N ALA A 231 22.71 4.55 -15.89
CA ALA A 231 24.04 4.91 -16.39
C ALA A 231 24.73 5.90 -15.42
N TYR A 232 24.88 5.52 -14.16
CA TYR A 232 25.31 6.40 -13.07
C TYR A 232 26.71 7.01 -13.30
N GLU A 233 27.56 6.43 -14.16
CA GLU A 233 28.83 7.06 -14.58
C GLU A 233 28.62 8.40 -15.32
N GLN A 234 27.44 8.62 -15.89
CA GLN A 234 27.00 9.88 -16.49
C GLN A 234 26.61 10.93 -15.44
N PHE A 235 26.46 10.53 -14.18
CA PHE A 235 26.09 11.39 -13.04
C PHE A 235 27.16 11.32 -11.93
N PRO A 236 28.35 11.91 -12.12
CA PRO A 236 29.49 11.73 -11.22
C PRO A 236 29.29 12.21 -9.78
N GLN A 237 28.30 13.08 -9.54
CA GLN A 237 27.97 13.61 -8.21
C GLN A 237 27.04 12.68 -7.41
N LEU A 238 26.43 11.68 -8.05
CA LEU A 238 25.47 10.77 -7.44
C LEU A 238 26.18 9.72 -6.57
N THR A 239 25.70 9.52 -5.34
CA THR A 239 26.25 8.50 -4.45
C THR A 239 25.52 7.17 -4.64
N ARG A 240 26.23 6.09 -4.96
CA ARG A 240 25.64 4.75 -5.06
C ARG A 240 25.40 4.16 -3.67
N ILE A 241 24.27 3.49 -3.50
CA ILE A 241 24.02 2.64 -2.32
C ILE A 241 24.35 1.20 -2.71
N GLU A 242 25.23 0.58 -1.94
CA GLU A 242 25.63 -0.82 -2.11
C GLU A 242 25.22 -1.65 -0.91
N TYR A 243 24.90 -2.91 -1.12
CA TYR A 243 24.53 -3.83 -0.04
C TYR A 243 25.67 -4.81 0.24
N ALA A 244 26.16 -4.81 1.47
CA ALA A 244 27.25 -5.71 1.84
C ALA A 244 26.85 -7.19 1.68
N PRO A 245 27.79 -8.09 1.31
CA PRO A 245 27.47 -9.49 1.00
C PRO A 245 26.70 -10.21 2.11
N GLU A 246 26.99 -9.90 3.38
CA GLU A 246 26.34 -10.50 4.56
C GLU A 246 24.84 -10.22 4.68
N ILE A 247 24.35 -9.11 4.09
CA ILE A 247 22.92 -8.70 4.17
C ILE A 247 22.21 -8.75 2.82
N SER A 248 22.90 -9.10 1.74
CA SER A 248 22.39 -9.20 0.36
C SER A 248 21.23 -10.19 0.13
N LYS A 249 21.01 -11.10 1.10
CA LYS A 249 19.86 -12.04 1.12
C LYS A 249 18.69 -11.54 1.95
N GLU A 250 18.89 -10.51 2.77
CA GLU A 250 17.90 -9.96 3.69
C GLU A 250 17.23 -8.70 3.15
N THR A 251 17.96 -7.94 2.33
CA THR A 251 17.54 -6.65 1.76
C THR A 251 18.24 -6.40 0.42
N GLY A 252 17.82 -5.35 -0.30
CA GLY A 252 18.47 -4.90 -1.54
C GLY A 252 18.05 -5.69 -2.78
N TYR A 253 16.87 -6.34 -2.75
CA TYR A 253 16.33 -7.06 -3.90
C TYR A 253 14.80 -7.02 -3.92
N GLY A 254 14.23 -6.69 -5.08
CA GLY A 254 12.79 -6.61 -5.31
C GLY A 254 12.18 -5.25 -4.98
N VAL A 255 10.86 -5.23 -4.76
CA VAL A 255 10.16 -4.04 -4.27
C VAL A 255 10.70 -3.60 -2.91
N GLN A 256 11.07 -2.33 -2.79
CA GLN A 256 11.67 -1.79 -1.57
C GLN A 256 10.58 -1.23 -0.64
N LEU A 257 10.21 -2.01 0.38
CA LEU A 257 9.12 -1.69 1.32
C LEU A 257 9.57 -1.69 2.78
N THR A 258 10.87 -1.67 3.04
CA THR A 258 11.40 -1.75 4.41
C THR A 258 12.41 -0.66 4.72
N ASN A 259 13.19 -0.17 3.76
CA ASN A 259 14.31 0.72 4.03
C ASN A 259 13.92 2.20 3.88
N ILE A 260 14.45 3.01 4.79
CA ILE A 260 14.47 4.48 4.73
C ILE A 260 15.90 4.93 4.96
N PHE A 261 16.45 5.69 4.01
CA PHE A 261 17.76 6.31 4.14
C PHE A 261 17.62 7.73 4.69
N ALA A 262 18.40 8.04 5.70
CA ALA A 262 18.42 9.37 6.31
C ALA A 262 19.85 9.70 6.73
N ALA A 263 20.63 10.28 5.83
CA ALA A 263 22.00 10.75 6.12
C ALA A 263 22.03 12.28 6.20
N PRO A 264 22.90 12.88 7.04
CA PRO A 264 23.07 14.33 7.02
C PRO A 264 23.55 14.80 5.64
N GLY A 265 22.83 15.76 5.05
CA GLY A 265 23.10 16.25 3.70
C GLY A 265 22.47 15.43 2.57
N LEU A 266 21.77 14.33 2.87
CA LEU A 266 20.96 13.60 1.88
C LEU A 266 19.79 14.48 1.42
N GLN A 267 19.68 14.67 0.11
CA GLN A 267 18.60 15.45 -0.49
C GLN A 267 17.54 14.56 -1.14
N ALA A 268 17.95 13.52 -1.86
CA ALA A 268 17.05 12.59 -2.52
C ALA A 268 17.62 11.17 -2.59
N VAL A 269 16.73 10.18 -2.69
CA VAL A 269 17.05 8.79 -3.06
C VAL A 269 16.24 8.42 -4.29
N LEU A 270 16.92 7.99 -5.34
CA LEU A 270 16.32 7.36 -6.50
C LEU A 270 16.59 5.87 -6.39
N GLY A 271 15.57 5.02 -6.52
CA GLY A 271 15.80 3.58 -6.46
C GLY A 271 14.98 2.80 -7.46
N ASN A 272 15.44 1.62 -7.83
CA ASN A 272 14.71 0.80 -8.80
C ASN A 272 14.82 -0.69 -8.51
N SER A 273 13.90 -1.44 -9.11
CA SER A 273 14.04 -2.89 -9.23
C SER A 273 13.30 -3.39 -10.45
N SER A 274 14.03 -3.77 -11.50
CA SER A 274 13.49 -4.39 -12.71
C SER A 274 13.23 -5.89 -12.55
N THR A 275 12.61 -6.26 -11.43
CA THR A 275 12.21 -7.63 -11.08
C THR A 275 10.69 -7.74 -10.98
N ALA A 276 10.17 -8.95 -11.07
CA ALA A 276 8.74 -9.23 -10.91
C ALA A 276 8.52 -10.68 -10.45
N GLN A 277 7.32 -10.96 -9.96
CA GLN A 277 6.86 -12.34 -9.79
C GLN A 277 6.32 -12.80 -11.15
N THR A 278 7.12 -13.55 -11.90
CA THR A 278 6.83 -13.87 -13.31
C THR A 278 6.08 -15.19 -13.51
N ALA A 279 5.91 -15.98 -12.45
CA ALA A 279 5.35 -17.33 -12.53
C ALA A 279 4.34 -17.60 -11.42
N GLY A 280 3.49 -18.59 -11.67
CA GLY A 280 2.48 -19.06 -10.73
C GLY A 280 1.22 -18.21 -10.72
N PRO A 281 0.20 -18.64 -9.94
CA PRO A 281 -1.12 -18.03 -9.92
C PRO A 281 -1.16 -16.61 -9.31
N LEU A 282 -0.07 -16.20 -8.67
CA LEU A 282 0.06 -14.91 -8.00
C LEU A 282 1.12 -14.03 -8.68
N TRP A 283 1.39 -14.21 -9.97
CA TRP A 283 2.26 -13.33 -10.75
C TRP A 283 1.84 -11.86 -10.63
N ARG A 284 2.82 -10.94 -10.65
CA ARG A 284 2.63 -9.48 -10.52
C ARG A 284 3.96 -8.72 -10.64
N SER A 285 3.93 -7.48 -11.12
CA SER A 285 5.05 -6.53 -10.92
C SER A 285 5.22 -6.07 -9.47
N ASN A 286 6.36 -5.42 -9.21
CA ASN A 286 6.70 -4.82 -7.93
C ASN A 286 5.65 -3.80 -7.40
N PRO A 287 5.08 -2.88 -8.21
CA PRO A 287 4.03 -1.98 -7.71
C PRO A 287 2.80 -2.75 -7.25
N ARG A 288 2.30 -3.74 -8.02
CA ARG A 288 1.17 -4.58 -7.59
C ARG A 288 1.49 -5.42 -6.35
N LEU A 289 2.74 -5.84 -6.18
CA LEU A 289 3.19 -6.49 -4.95
C LEU A 289 3.10 -5.54 -3.75
N ALA A 290 3.40 -4.25 -3.91
CA ALA A 290 3.25 -3.26 -2.84
C ALA A 290 1.80 -3.11 -2.36
N TYR A 291 0.81 -3.27 -3.24
CA TYR A 291 -0.61 -3.08 -2.92
C TYR A 291 -1.14 -4.13 -1.95
N ILE A 292 -0.56 -5.33 -1.98
CA ILE A 292 -1.03 -6.49 -1.21
C ILE A 292 -0.14 -6.80 0.00
N ARG A 293 1.03 -6.17 0.09
CA ARG A 293 1.91 -6.30 1.24
C ARG A 293 1.34 -5.47 2.38
N PRO A 294 1.10 -6.06 3.57
CA PRO A 294 0.65 -5.28 4.73
C PRO A 294 1.61 -4.12 5.00
N GLY A 295 1.08 -2.90 5.08
CA GLY A 295 1.89 -1.69 5.28
C GLY A 295 2.65 -1.20 4.04
N GLY A 296 2.54 -1.87 2.89
CA GLY A 296 3.36 -1.57 1.71
C GLY A 296 3.13 -0.16 1.16
N ILE A 297 1.87 0.26 1.05
CA ILE A 297 1.52 1.61 0.55
C ILE A 297 1.88 2.67 1.58
N GLU A 298 1.71 2.39 2.86
CA GLU A 298 2.15 3.27 3.95
C GLU A 298 3.67 3.46 3.91
N THR A 299 4.46 2.41 3.63
CA THR A 299 5.90 2.55 3.43
C THR A 299 6.22 3.43 2.22
N LEU A 300 5.58 3.18 1.07
CA LEU A 300 5.79 4.01 -0.13
C LEU A 300 5.46 5.48 0.14
N PHE A 301 4.40 5.76 0.91
CA PHE A 301 4.05 7.11 1.34
C PHE A 301 5.13 7.73 2.25
N VAL A 302 5.65 6.97 3.23
CA VAL A 302 6.73 7.44 4.11
C VAL A 302 8.00 7.70 3.31
N GLN A 303 8.37 6.81 2.38
CA GLN A 303 9.48 6.99 1.46
C GLN A 303 9.32 8.28 0.64
N TYR A 304 8.15 8.50 0.06
CA TYR A 304 7.82 9.67 -0.73
C TYR A 304 8.00 10.98 0.06
N LEU A 305 7.56 11.03 1.33
CA LEU A 305 7.77 12.18 2.21
C LEU A 305 9.22 12.34 2.71
N ASN A 306 10.03 11.29 2.65
CA ASN A 306 11.45 11.31 3.01
C ASN A 306 12.34 11.41 1.76
N ASN A 307 11.83 12.00 0.67
CA ASN A 307 12.57 12.27 -0.55
C ASN A 307 13.09 11.01 -1.27
N HIS A 308 12.36 9.90 -1.19
CA HIS A 308 12.64 8.70 -1.99
C HIS A 308 11.64 8.61 -3.15
N MET A 309 12.12 8.30 -4.35
CA MET A 309 11.30 7.97 -5.50
C MET A 309 11.77 6.64 -6.07
N TYR A 310 10.87 5.66 -6.15
CA TYR A 310 11.16 4.36 -6.74
C TYR A 310 10.55 4.19 -8.12
N PHE A 311 11.30 3.51 -8.98
CA PHE A 311 10.95 3.21 -10.37
C PHE A 311 10.83 1.71 -10.55
N TYR A 312 9.71 1.28 -11.13
CA TYR A 312 9.47 -0.14 -11.37
C TYR A 312 8.86 -0.32 -12.76
N PRO A 313 9.38 -1.25 -13.57
CA PRO A 313 8.67 -1.64 -14.79
C PRO A 313 7.36 -2.34 -14.45
N GLU A 314 6.39 -2.21 -15.35
CA GLU A 314 5.27 -3.14 -15.40
C GLU A 314 5.77 -4.55 -15.79
N HIS A 315 4.98 -5.57 -15.48
CA HIS A 315 5.25 -6.95 -15.90
C HIS A 315 3.98 -7.65 -16.38
N ARG A 316 3.62 -7.41 -17.65
CA ARG A 316 2.37 -7.87 -18.28
C ARG A 316 1.12 -7.34 -17.59
N ASP A 317 1.27 -6.30 -16.79
CA ASP A 317 0.19 -5.74 -15.98
C ASP A 317 -0.60 -4.66 -16.73
N HIS A 318 -0.04 -4.18 -17.83
CA HIS A 318 -0.55 -3.07 -18.61
C HIS A 318 -0.17 -3.23 -20.08
N ASP A 319 -0.66 -4.30 -20.68
CA ASP A 319 -0.50 -4.61 -22.10
C ASP A 319 -1.89 -4.66 -22.75
N PRO A 320 -2.10 -4.19 -23.99
CA PRO A 320 -3.37 -4.36 -24.69
C PRO A 320 -3.87 -5.80 -24.58
N GLY A 321 -5.16 -6.00 -24.30
CA GLY A 321 -5.72 -7.32 -24.02
C GLY A 321 -6.77 -7.38 -22.95
N HIS A 322 -7.16 -8.62 -22.61
CA HIS A 322 -8.17 -8.89 -21.59
C HIS A 322 -7.87 -10.16 -20.78
N ASN A 323 -7.50 -11.26 -21.44
CA ASN A 323 -7.58 -12.61 -20.84
C ASN A 323 -6.28 -13.42 -20.88
N GLY A 324 -5.13 -12.78 -21.07
CA GLY A 324 -3.82 -13.41 -20.92
C GLY A 324 -3.13 -13.82 -22.22
N GLU A 325 -2.34 -14.90 -22.20
CA GLU A 325 -1.31 -15.16 -23.24
C GLU A 325 -1.78 -15.07 -24.70
N GLY A 326 -1.04 -14.31 -25.51
CA GLY A 326 -1.34 -14.03 -26.91
C GLY A 326 -2.16 -12.75 -27.11
N ASP A 327 -3.04 -12.43 -26.17
CA ASP A 327 -3.93 -11.25 -26.24
C ASP A 327 -3.57 -10.16 -25.22
N GLY A 328 -2.80 -10.44 -24.16
CA GLY A 328 -2.49 -9.53 -23.05
C GLY A 328 -3.60 -9.48 -21.98
N TYR A 329 -3.35 -8.80 -20.86
CA TYR A 329 -4.32 -8.71 -19.75
C TYR A 329 -5.07 -7.38 -19.68
N GLY A 330 -4.77 -6.42 -20.57
CA GLY A 330 -5.19 -5.04 -20.42
C GLY A 330 -4.52 -4.39 -19.23
N ASP A 331 -5.22 -3.46 -18.60
CA ASP A 331 -4.76 -2.83 -17.37
C ASP A 331 -5.34 -3.54 -16.14
N VAL A 332 -4.47 -4.21 -15.39
CA VAL A 332 -4.82 -4.99 -14.18
C VAL A 332 -4.33 -4.34 -12.88
N TYR A 333 -3.84 -3.10 -12.93
CA TYR A 333 -3.58 -2.33 -11.73
C TYR A 333 -4.90 -1.96 -11.04
N ALA A 334 -5.00 -2.12 -9.73
CA ALA A 334 -6.17 -1.69 -8.98
C ALA A 334 -6.13 -0.21 -8.58
N VAL A 335 -4.96 0.45 -8.70
CA VAL A 335 -4.73 1.80 -8.17
C VAL A 335 -3.75 2.59 -9.04
N ASN A 336 -4.00 3.89 -9.20
CA ASN A 336 -2.98 4.88 -9.55
C ASN A 336 -2.35 5.51 -8.30
N LEU A 337 -1.02 5.71 -8.28
CA LEU A 337 -0.28 6.20 -7.12
C LEU A 337 0.70 7.32 -7.48
N PRO A 338 0.93 8.29 -6.56
CA PRO A 338 1.98 9.29 -6.72
C PRO A 338 3.34 8.85 -6.14
N TYR A 339 3.41 7.71 -5.43
CA TYR A 339 4.59 7.34 -4.64
C TYR A 339 5.69 6.64 -5.44
N VAL A 340 5.37 6.15 -6.64
CA VAL A 340 6.30 5.45 -7.53
C VAL A 340 6.06 5.91 -8.97
N ILE A 341 7.04 5.68 -9.84
CA ILE A 341 6.87 5.79 -11.28
C ILE A 341 6.88 4.37 -11.86
N VAL A 342 5.80 4.00 -12.53
CA VAL A 342 5.70 2.72 -13.22
C VAL A 342 6.00 2.93 -14.70
N SER A 343 7.01 2.26 -15.23
CA SER A 343 7.40 2.36 -16.64
C SER A 343 6.73 1.29 -17.50
N GLN A 344 6.28 1.67 -18.69
CA GLN A 344 5.76 0.74 -19.70
C GLN A 344 6.91 -0.11 -20.26
N GLY A 345 6.72 -1.42 -20.32
CA GLY A 345 7.70 -2.39 -20.79
C GLY A 345 8.47 -3.06 -19.65
N SER A 346 9.25 -4.09 -20.01
CA SER A 346 9.97 -4.97 -19.07
C SER A 346 11.34 -4.41 -18.63
N SER A 347 12.25 -5.27 -18.18
CA SER A 347 13.56 -4.90 -17.64
C SER A 347 14.30 -3.87 -18.49
N GLY A 348 14.74 -2.78 -17.85
CA GLY A 348 15.42 -1.67 -18.53
C GLY A 348 14.54 -0.48 -18.88
N SER A 349 13.21 -0.63 -18.90
CA SER A 349 12.29 0.47 -19.24
C SER A 349 12.30 1.61 -18.21
N ASP A 350 12.68 1.30 -16.97
CA ASP A 350 12.79 2.23 -15.83
C ASP A 350 13.96 3.22 -15.96
N ARG A 351 15.03 2.86 -16.69
CA ARG A 351 16.27 3.65 -16.78
C ARG A 351 16.05 5.06 -17.32
N ALA A 352 15.23 5.20 -18.36
CA ALA A 352 14.93 6.51 -18.95
C ALA A 352 14.25 7.46 -17.97
N PHE A 353 13.42 6.93 -17.07
CA PHE A 353 12.76 7.71 -16.02
C PHE A 353 13.72 8.08 -14.89
N MET A 354 14.59 7.15 -14.48
CA MET A 354 15.64 7.44 -13.50
C MET A 354 16.57 8.56 -14.00
N ASP A 355 17.06 8.45 -15.23
CA ASP A 355 17.93 9.47 -15.84
C ASP A 355 17.21 10.83 -15.92
N ALA A 356 15.95 10.85 -16.37
CA ALA A 356 15.16 12.07 -16.48
C ALA A 356 14.95 12.76 -15.12
N ILE A 357 14.62 11.99 -14.08
CA ILE A 357 14.43 12.50 -12.72
C ILE A 357 15.76 12.96 -12.13
N CYS A 358 16.86 12.24 -12.36
CA CYS A 358 18.20 12.64 -11.92
C CYS A 358 18.62 13.99 -12.54
N CYS A 359 18.44 14.16 -13.86
CA CYS A 359 18.66 15.44 -14.54
C CYS A 359 17.77 16.56 -13.98
N THR A 360 16.52 16.26 -13.67
CA THR A 360 15.56 17.25 -13.15
C THR A 360 15.90 17.69 -11.73
N LEU A 361 16.33 16.76 -10.87
CA LEU A 361 16.87 17.07 -9.54
C LEU A 361 18.13 17.93 -9.62
N ALA A 362 18.99 17.69 -10.62
CA ALA A 362 20.18 18.50 -10.84
C ALA A 362 19.86 19.94 -11.26
N ALA A 363 18.78 20.11 -12.04
CA ALA A 363 18.37 21.39 -12.61
C ALA A 363 17.73 22.36 -11.61
N LEU A 364 17.10 21.84 -10.54
CA LEU A 364 16.50 22.67 -9.49
C LEU A 364 17.52 23.66 -8.95
N ARG A 365 17.08 24.87 -8.60
CA ARG A 365 17.93 25.84 -7.92
C ARG A 365 18.38 25.30 -6.55
N PRO A 366 19.60 25.60 -6.08
CA PRO A 366 20.12 25.07 -4.82
C PRO A 366 19.22 25.33 -3.60
N ASP A 367 18.72 26.56 -3.48
CA ASP A 367 17.81 27.00 -2.41
C ASP A 367 16.44 26.31 -2.48
N VAL A 368 15.91 26.15 -3.69
CA VAL A 368 14.64 25.47 -3.97
C VAL A 368 14.72 23.98 -3.63
N LYS A 369 15.72 23.27 -4.14
CA LYS A 369 15.89 21.83 -3.88
C LYS A 369 16.00 21.55 -2.39
N LYS A 370 16.85 22.32 -1.69
CA LYS A 370 17.02 22.22 -0.24
C LYS A 370 15.71 22.48 0.51
N THR A 371 15.00 23.57 0.17
CA THR A 371 13.74 23.93 0.84
C THR A 371 12.67 22.86 0.63
N LEU A 372 12.54 22.34 -0.59
CA LEU A 372 11.60 21.27 -0.91
C LEU A 372 11.95 19.98 -0.16
N ALA A 373 13.23 19.61 -0.07
CA ALA A 373 13.68 18.43 0.65
C ALA A 373 13.39 18.52 2.16
N GLU A 374 13.70 19.66 2.78
CA GLU A 374 13.48 19.90 4.22
C GLU A 374 12.00 19.97 4.59
N LYS A 375 11.14 20.42 3.66
CA LYS A 375 9.69 20.54 3.87
C LYS A 375 8.90 19.30 3.45
N GLN A 376 9.55 18.21 3.05
CA GLN A 376 8.89 16.98 2.56
C GLN A 376 8.04 17.22 1.31
N MET A 377 8.48 18.14 0.45
CA MET A 377 7.78 18.57 -0.76
C MET A 377 8.57 18.26 -2.05
N LEU A 378 9.78 17.71 -1.95
CA LEU A 378 10.61 17.43 -3.12
C LEU A 378 9.95 16.43 -4.07
N MET A 379 9.53 15.25 -3.59
CA MET A 379 8.91 14.25 -4.47
C MET A 379 7.52 14.63 -4.98
N PRO A 380 6.67 15.35 -4.21
CA PRO A 380 5.52 16.08 -4.75
C PRO A 380 5.84 17.03 -5.90
N ALA A 381 6.85 17.88 -5.75
CA ALA A 381 7.28 18.78 -6.81
C ALA A 381 7.81 18.01 -8.02
N MET A 382 8.59 16.95 -7.81
CA MET A 382 9.10 16.09 -8.89
C MET A 382 7.98 15.41 -9.67
N GLN A 383 6.97 14.86 -9.00
CA GLN A 383 5.78 14.30 -9.67
C GLN A 383 5.02 15.36 -10.48
N MET A 384 4.89 16.58 -9.95
CA MET A 384 4.27 17.70 -10.67
C MET A 384 5.05 18.01 -11.94
N ILE A 385 6.36 18.25 -11.83
CA ILE A 385 7.25 18.59 -12.96
C ILE A 385 7.21 17.49 -14.02
N PHE A 386 7.39 16.23 -13.61
CA PHE A 386 7.38 15.07 -14.49
C PHE A 386 6.08 14.98 -15.29
N ARG A 387 4.94 14.96 -14.60
CA ARG A 387 3.62 14.80 -15.23
C ARG A 387 3.28 15.98 -16.14
N ARG A 388 3.63 17.21 -15.74
CA ARG A 388 3.34 18.44 -16.51
C ARG A 388 4.21 18.58 -17.75
N SER A 389 5.38 17.94 -17.76
CA SER A 389 6.35 18.10 -18.84
C SER A 389 6.19 17.06 -19.94
N ASN A 390 5.57 15.90 -19.67
CA ASN A 390 5.37 14.85 -20.68
C ASN A 390 4.76 15.40 -21.98
N LYS A 391 5.20 14.84 -23.11
CA LYS A 391 4.86 15.31 -24.47
C LYS A 391 3.35 15.47 -24.71
N PRO A 392 2.45 14.59 -24.24
CA PRO A 392 1.01 14.78 -24.42
C PRO A 392 0.44 16.02 -23.73
N VAL A 393 1.09 16.56 -22.69
CA VAL A 393 0.55 17.61 -21.84
C VAL A 393 1.01 18.99 -22.33
N LYS A 394 0.19 19.72 -23.07
CA LYS A 394 0.60 21.02 -23.66
C LYS A 394 0.19 22.21 -22.80
N ASN A 395 -0.88 22.08 -22.02
CA ASN A 395 -1.43 23.17 -21.21
C ASN A 395 -2.07 22.64 -19.91
N ASP A 396 -2.64 23.54 -19.11
CA ASP A 396 -3.27 23.17 -17.83
C ASP A 396 -4.54 22.34 -17.99
N ALA A 397 -5.28 22.50 -19.09
CA ALA A 397 -6.44 21.66 -19.35
C ALA A 397 -6.01 20.21 -19.55
N ASP A 398 -4.93 19.96 -20.30
CA ASP A 398 -4.36 18.62 -20.49
C ASP A 398 -3.85 18.03 -19.17
N TYR A 399 -3.21 18.86 -18.33
CA TYR A 399 -2.72 18.45 -17.01
C TYR A 399 -3.84 17.93 -16.12
N LEU A 400 -5.05 18.45 -16.25
CA LEU A 400 -6.21 18.04 -15.45
C LEU A 400 -6.95 16.81 -16.01
N THR A 401 -6.34 16.04 -16.91
CA THR A 401 -6.92 14.84 -17.52
C THR A 401 -6.12 13.58 -17.24
N GLY A 402 -6.73 12.42 -17.52
CA GLY A 402 -6.04 11.12 -17.46
C GLY A 402 -4.78 11.02 -18.33
N SER A 403 -4.64 11.84 -19.37
CA SER A 403 -3.46 11.84 -20.26
C SER A 403 -2.19 12.29 -19.54
N ALA A 404 -2.28 13.21 -18.57
CA ALA A 404 -1.15 13.61 -17.75
C ALA A 404 -0.90 12.65 -16.58
N HIS A 405 -1.88 11.79 -16.29
CA HIS A 405 -1.92 10.95 -15.11
C HIS A 405 -2.18 9.47 -15.41
N PRO A 406 -1.47 8.84 -16.37
CA PRO A 406 -1.58 7.41 -16.55
C PRO A 406 -1.02 6.68 -15.32
N THR A 407 -1.41 5.41 -15.19
CA THR A 407 -0.89 4.51 -14.13
C THR A 407 0.46 3.93 -14.51
N VAL A 408 0.71 3.78 -15.80
CA VAL A 408 1.98 3.34 -16.39
C VAL A 408 2.40 4.34 -17.46
N PHE A 409 3.67 4.77 -17.43
CA PHE A 409 4.20 5.81 -18.31
C PHE A 409 5.04 5.22 -19.44
N ASP A 410 4.86 5.69 -20.67
CA ASP A 410 5.73 5.34 -21.80
C ASP A 410 6.95 6.28 -21.84
N GLY A 411 8.16 5.72 -21.81
CA GLY A 411 9.41 6.50 -21.87
C GLY A 411 9.54 7.34 -23.15
N LYS A 412 8.82 7.01 -24.23
CA LYS A 412 8.77 7.81 -25.46
C LYS A 412 8.10 9.17 -25.24
N GLU A 413 7.25 9.29 -24.23
CA GLU A 413 6.52 10.53 -23.90
C GLU A 413 7.35 11.51 -23.06
N LEU A 414 8.52 11.09 -22.56
CA LEU A 414 9.42 11.96 -21.80
C LEU A 414 9.90 13.15 -22.63
N ASP A 415 9.80 14.33 -22.03
CA ASP A 415 10.42 15.57 -22.51
C ASP A 415 11.35 16.11 -21.41
N VAL A 416 12.56 15.52 -21.35
CA VAL A 416 13.53 15.81 -20.29
C VAL A 416 14.00 17.27 -20.34
N LEU A 417 14.07 17.87 -21.53
CA LEU A 417 14.44 19.28 -21.68
C LEU A 417 13.42 20.18 -20.97
N ARG A 418 12.12 19.95 -21.23
CA ARG A 418 11.06 20.69 -20.56
C ARG A 418 11.02 20.43 -19.06
N MET A 419 11.33 19.21 -18.60
CA MET A 419 11.43 18.91 -17.17
C MET A 419 12.52 19.74 -16.49
N ILE A 420 13.75 19.78 -17.05
CA ILE A 420 14.84 20.55 -16.45
C ILE A 420 14.58 22.05 -16.49
N GLU A 421 13.95 22.56 -17.56
CA GLU A 421 13.62 23.98 -17.69
C GLU A 421 12.54 24.40 -16.70
N LEU A 422 11.49 23.59 -16.53
CA LEU A 422 10.46 23.85 -15.51
C LEU A 422 11.05 23.78 -14.11
N ALA A 423 11.87 22.78 -13.80
CA ALA A 423 12.55 22.66 -12.51
C ALA A 423 13.43 23.88 -12.20
N HIS A 424 14.24 24.31 -13.17
CA HIS A 424 15.13 25.46 -13.02
C HIS A 424 14.37 26.79 -12.88
N SER A 425 13.18 26.89 -13.46
CA SER A 425 12.34 28.08 -13.38
C SER A 425 11.68 28.32 -12.01
N LEU A 426 11.57 27.27 -11.18
CA LEU A 426 10.95 27.40 -9.85
C LEU A 426 11.81 28.30 -8.95
N THR A 427 11.18 29.21 -8.22
CA THR A 427 11.79 29.98 -7.14
C THR A 427 11.09 29.69 -5.81
N LEU A 428 11.62 30.20 -4.69
CA LEU A 428 10.99 30.02 -3.37
C LEU A 428 9.58 30.62 -3.31
N GLU A 429 9.34 31.68 -4.09
CA GLU A 429 8.05 32.37 -4.21
C GLU A 429 7.04 31.61 -5.09
N SER A 430 7.51 30.67 -5.91
CA SER A 430 6.69 29.95 -6.89
C SER A 430 6.72 28.42 -6.70
N LEU A 431 6.90 27.92 -5.48
CA LEU A 431 6.89 26.48 -5.25
C LEU A 431 5.49 25.89 -5.52
N PRO A 432 5.40 24.67 -6.09
CA PRO A 432 4.12 24.00 -6.24
C PRO A 432 3.53 23.58 -4.88
N PRO A 433 2.20 23.65 -4.71
CA PRO A 433 1.58 23.20 -3.48
C PRO A 433 1.52 21.67 -3.41
N VAL A 434 1.26 21.15 -2.21
CA VAL A 434 0.94 19.73 -1.98
C VAL A 434 -0.52 19.61 -1.61
N VAL A 435 -1.19 18.56 -2.09
CA VAL A 435 -2.58 18.24 -1.73
C VAL A 435 -2.65 16.86 -1.09
N MET A 436 -3.48 16.75 -0.07
CA MET A 436 -3.80 15.54 0.65
C MET A 436 -5.31 15.33 0.64
N VAL A 437 -5.74 14.07 0.74
CA VAL A 437 -7.14 13.66 0.71
C VAL A 437 -7.46 12.74 1.89
N ARG A 438 -8.73 12.74 2.33
CA ARG A 438 -9.25 11.84 3.35
C ARG A 438 -10.71 11.49 3.06
N VAL A 439 -11.07 10.23 3.28
CA VAL A 439 -12.48 9.79 3.31
C VAL A 439 -13.08 10.19 4.66
N GLU A 440 -14.16 10.95 4.61
CA GLU A 440 -14.93 11.37 5.79
C GLU A 440 -16.15 10.47 6.01
N ASP A 441 -16.81 10.10 4.92
CA ASP A 441 -17.97 9.23 4.95
C ASP A 441 -17.99 8.34 3.71
N GLU A 442 -18.42 7.10 3.89
CA GLU A 442 -18.61 6.12 2.82
C GLU A 442 -19.64 5.08 3.21
N GLU A 443 -20.40 4.60 2.23
CA GLU A 443 -21.32 3.50 2.44
C GLU A 443 -20.56 2.22 2.80
N LYS A 444 -21.05 1.52 3.83
CA LYS A 444 -20.46 0.29 4.38
C LYS A 444 -21.31 -0.91 4.01
N PRO A 445 -20.95 -1.67 2.97
CA PRO A 445 -21.68 -2.88 2.63
C PRO A 445 -21.49 -3.96 3.69
N VAL A 446 -22.48 -4.84 3.78
CA VAL A 446 -22.51 -5.94 4.74
C VAL A 446 -21.91 -7.19 4.11
N LEU A 447 -20.80 -7.67 4.67
CA LEU A 447 -20.17 -8.93 4.29
C LEU A 447 -21.15 -10.10 4.49
N GLY A 448 -21.26 -10.98 3.49
CA GLY A 448 -22.19 -12.12 3.50
C GLY A 448 -23.60 -11.78 3.01
N ARG A 449 -23.91 -10.50 2.76
CA ARG A 449 -25.17 -10.04 2.17
C ARG A 449 -24.94 -9.27 0.87
N ASP A 450 -24.18 -8.19 0.95
CA ASP A 450 -23.95 -7.28 -0.18
C ASP A 450 -22.77 -7.77 -1.04
N TYR A 451 -21.88 -8.60 -0.49
CA TYR A 451 -20.80 -9.28 -1.22
C TYR A 451 -20.27 -10.45 -0.40
N PHE A 452 -19.48 -11.34 -1.03
CA PHE A 452 -18.99 -12.56 -0.41
C PHE A 452 -17.46 -12.63 -0.45
N ASP A 453 -16.85 -12.69 0.74
CA ASP A 453 -15.40 -12.75 0.89
C ASP A 453 -15.00 -13.30 2.26
N ALA A 454 -13.72 -13.56 2.46
CA ALA A 454 -13.12 -14.01 3.71
C ALA A 454 -13.08 -12.94 4.82
N GLY A 455 -13.38 -11.69 4.48
CA GLY A 455 -13.35 -10.55 5.40
C GLY A 455 -13.71 -9.24 4.72
N GLU A 456 -13.69 -8.16 5.49
CA GLU A 456 -13.95 -6.80 5.00
C GLU A 456 -12.74 -6.28 4.20
N ARG A 457 -12.72 -6.57 2.89
CA ARG A 457 -11.61 -6.26 1.96
C ARG A 457 -12.01 -5.39 0.77
N GLU A 458 -13.04 -4.55 0.93
CA GLU A 458 -13.33 -3.48 -0.03
C GLU A 458 -12.38 -2.30 0.15
N LYS A 459 -12.01 -1.98 1.39
CA LYS A 459 -10.98 -0.98 1.66
C LYS A 459 -9.61 -1.59 1.38
N LEU A 460 -8.94 -1.11 0.34
CA LEU A 460 -7.57 -1.53 0.04
C LEU A 460 -6.58 -0.77 0.92
N PHE A 461 -6.66 0.57 0.94
CA PHE A 461 -5.92 1.42 1.88
C PHE A 461 -6.46 2.86 1.90
N ASP A 462 -6.06 3.62 2.93
CA ASP A 462 -6.15 5.08 2.98
C ASP A 462 -4.78 5.65 3.34
N THR A 463 -4.23 6.48 2.45
CA THR A 463 -3.05 7.30 2.73
C THR A 463 -3.35 8.76 2.43
N PRO A 464 -2.60 9.71 3.00
CA PRO A 464 -2.88 11.13 2.79
C PRO A 464 -2.85 11.59 1.32
N MET A 465 -2.22 10.89 0.38
CA MET A 465 -2.22 11.28 -1.05
C MET A 465 -2.83 10.22 -1.99
N ALA A 466 -3.33 9.12 -1.45
CA ALA A 466 -4.00 8.09 -2.24
C ALA A 466 -4.98 7.28 -1.38
N VAL A 467 -6.21 7.14 -1.87
CA VAL A 467 -7.29 6.34 -1.28
C VAL A 467 -7.73 5.31 -2.32
N ALA A 468 -7.87 4.06 -1.91
CA ALA A 468 -8.23 2.97 -2.82
C ALA A 468 -9.33 2.05 -2.28
N ARG A 469 -10.28 1.69 -3.15
CA ARG A 469 -11.34 0.71 -2.88
C ARG A 469 -11.43 -0.34 -3.98
N ILE A 470 -11.81 -1.56 -3.60
CA ILE A 470 -12.28 -2.60 -4.51
C ILE A 470 -13.80 -2.70 -4.35
N TRP A 471 -14.55 -2.44 -5.42
CA TRP A 471 -16.01 -2.46 -5.39
C TRP A 471 -16.53 -3.88 -5.54
N ARG A 472 -16.91 -4.50 -4.42
CA ARG A 472 -17.47 -5.87 -4.38
C ARG A 472 -18.97 -5.87 -4.17
N SER A 473 -19.46 -4.90 -3.41
CA SER A 473 -20.86 -4.71 -3.07
C SER A 473 -21.75 -4.78 -4.31
N THR A 474 -22.89 -5.46 -4.18
CA THR A 474 -23.96 -5.54 -5.16
C THR A 474 -24.72 -4.22 -5.35
N GLN A 475 -24.41 -3.17 -4.59
CA GLN A 475 -25.03 -1.87 -4.76
C GLN A 475 -24.65 -1.27 -6.12
N TYR A 476 -25.67 -0.84 -6.87
CA TYR A 476 -25.48 -0.26 -8.20
C TYR A 476 -24.85 1.13 -8.16
N LYS A 477 -25.09 1.89 -7.09
CA LYS A 477 -24.48 3.19 -6.85
C LYS A 477 -23.77 3.19 -5.51
N ARG A 478 -22.63 3.88 -5.45
CA ARG A 478 -21.85 4.07 -4.23
C ARG A 478 -21.57 5.53 -4.00
N LYS A 479 -21.73 5.97 -2.75
CA LYS A 479 -21.50 7.36 -2.36
C LYS A 479 -20.34 7.49 -1.36
N TYR A 480 -19.53 8.52 -1.59
CA TYR A 480 -18.40 8.89 -0.75
C TYR A 480 -18.40 10.39 -0.49
N ILE A 481 -17.93 10.78 0.69
CA ILE A 481 -17.60 12.18 1.00
C ILE A 481 -16.11 12.24 1.34
N LEU A 482 -15.36 12.98 0.53
CA LEU A 482 -13.93 13.19 0.70
C LEU A 482 -13.65 14.65 1.04
N SER A 483 -12.62 14.86 1.85
CA SER A 483 -12.01 16.18 2.08
C SER A 483 -10.62 16.22 1.48
N ALA A 484 -10.23 17.40 1.02
CA ALA A 484 -8.91 17.76 0.55
C ALA A 484 -8.32 18.84 1.46
N LYS A 485 -7.04 18.70 1.77
CA LYS A 485 -6.25 19.70 2.49
C LYS A 485 -4.97 19.91 1.72
N GLY A 486 -4.58 21.16 1.51
CA GLY A 486 -3.31 21.45 0.84
C GLY A 486 -2.38 22.28 1.71
N VAL A 487 -1.11 22.25 1.32
CA VAL A 487 -0.01 22.95 1.97
C VAL A 487 0.72 23.74 0.88
N ASP A 488 0.88 25.03 1.11
CA ASP A 488 1.64 25.94 0.27
C ASP A 488 2.70 26.64 1.13
N THR A 489 3.94 26.69 0.66
CA THR A 489 5.06 27.24 1.44
C THR A 489 4.94 28.74 1.66
N ASN A 490 4.23 29.44 0.78
CA ASN A 490 4.04 30.89 0.80
C ASN A 490 2.69 31.29 1.38
N GLY A 491 1.92 30.33 1.90
CA GLY A 491 0.62 30.56 2.52
C GLY A 491 -0.49 30.93 1.54
N ALA A 492 -0.30 30.67 0.24
CA ALA A 492 -1.31 30.96 -0.76
C ALA A 492 -2.60 30.15 -0.48
N LYS A 493 -3.76 30.81 -0.62
CA LYS A 493 -5.05 30.12 -0.55
C LYS A 493 -5.21 29.24 -1.78
N LEU A 494 -5.42 27.95 -1.57
CA LEU A 494 -5.56 26.99 -2.65
C LEU A 494 -6.99 26.94 -3.18
N THR A 495 -7.11 26.77 -4.50
CA THR A 495 -8.35 26.33 -5.16
C THR A 495 -8.26 24.85 -5.48
N TYR A 496 -9.35 24.11 -5.23
CA TYR A 496 -9.36 22.65 -5.36
C TYR A 496 -10.11 22.22 -6.62
N HIS A 497 -9.53 21.26 -7.34
CA HIS A 497 -10.08 20.71 -8.57
C HIS A 497 -10.20 19.20 -8.43
N TRP A 498 -11.40 18.68 -8.66
CA TRP A 498 -11.73 17.27 -8.59
C TRP A 498 -12.04 16.80 -10.02
N LYS A 499 -11.25 15.88 -10.56
CA LYS A 499 -11.30 15.53 -12.00
C LYS A 499 -11.34 14.03 -12.19
N VAL A 500 -12.24 13.56 -13.06
CA VAL A 500 -12.24 12.18 -13.54
C VAL A 500 -11.02 11.99 -14.43
N LEU A 501 -10.16 11.05 -14.05
CA LEU A 501 -8.95 10.68 -14.78
C LEU A 501 -9.10 9.34 -15.51
N ARG A 502 -9.97 8.46 -15.00
CA ARG A 502 -10.29 7.15 -15.59
C ARG A 502 -11.75 6.75 -15.32
N GLY A 503 -12.33 6.01 -16.26
CA GLY A 503 -13.70 5.49 -16.17
C GLY A 503 -14.68 6.27 -17.04
N ASP A 504 -15.88 5.74 -17.19
CA ASP A 504 -17.00 6.40 -17.87
C ASP A 504 -17.46 7.61 -17.05
N ALA A 505 -17.09 8.80 -17.53
CA ALA A 505 -17.42 10.07 -16.89
C ALA A 505 -18.94 10.29 -16.77
N SER A 506 -19.77 9.68 -17.61
CA SER A 506 -21.23 9.78 -17.51
C SER A 506 -21.81 9.03 -16.31
N LYS A 507 -21.02 8.14 -15.70
CA LYS A 507 -21.37 7.32 -14.53
C LYS A 507 -20.68 7.78 -13.24
N ILE A 508 -19.99 8.92 -13.28
CA ILE A 508 -19.25 9.48 -12.15
C ILE A 508 -19.75 10.91 -11.92
N ASP A 509 -20.47 11.11 -10.83
CA ASP A 509 -20.92 12.44 -10.40
C ASP A 509 -20.01 12.96 -9.28
N ILE A 510 -19.48 14.16 -9.47
CA ILE A 510 -18.61 14.84 -8.51
C ILE A 510 -19.22 16.19 -8.20
N LYS A 511 -19.65 16.34 -6.94
CA LYS A 511 -20.26 17.57 -6.44
C LYS A 511 -19.35 18.19 -5.38
N PRO A 512 -18.54 19.21 -5.74
CA PRO A 512 -17.81 20.00 -4.75
C PRO A 512 -18.75 20.58 -3.70
N LEU A 513 -18.31 20.55 -2.45
CA LEU A 513 -19.04 21.04 -1.29
C LEU A 513 -18.26 22.19 -0.62
N GLY A 514 -18.97 23.10 0.03
CA GLY A 514 -18.36 24.24 0.71
C GLY A 514 -17.56 25.12 -0.25
N ASP A 515 -16.31 25.42 0.09
CA ASP A 515 -15.37 26.18 -0.74
C ASP A 515 -14.56 25.31 -1.72
N GLY A 516 -14.98 24.07 -1.94
CA GLY A 516 -14.30 23.10 -2.80
C GLY A 516 -13.30 22.20 -2.08
N THR A 517 -13.05 22.43 -0.78
CA THR A 517 -12.21 21.56 0.07
C THR A 517 -12.84 20.19 0.33
N ARG A 518 -14.12 19.99 0.00
CA ARG A 518 -14.80 18.70 0.10
C ARG A 518 -15.50 18.38 -1.21
N ALA A 519 -15.73 17.10 -1.47
CA ALA A 519 -16.58 16.67 -2.57
C ALA A 519 -17.41 15.46 -2.15
N GLU A 520 -18.67 15.49 -2.56
CA GLU A 520 -19.51 14.31 -2.65
C GLU A 520 -19.22 13.62 -3.99
N ILE A 521 -18.86 12.34 -3.95
CA ILE A 521 -18.56 11.54 -5.12
C ILE A 521 -19.57 10.40 -5.16
N ALA A 522 -20.41 10.39 -6.19
CA ALA A 522 -21.36 9.32 -6.46
C ALA A 522 -20.93 8.55 -7.70
N LEU A 523 -20.66 7.26 -7.52
CA LEU A 523 -20.23 6.36 -8.58
C LEU A 523 -21.40 5.44 -8.95
N THR A 524 -21.58 5.19 -10.23
CA THR A 524 -22.48 4.14 -10.74
C THR A 524 -21.66 2.97 -11.25
N TRP A 525 -22.09 1.75 -10.96
CA TRP A 525 -21.38 0.53 -11.36
C TRP A 525 -21.17 0.52 -12.87
N GLN A 526 -19.95 0.18 -13.25
CA GLN A 526 -19.52 0.10 -14.63
C GLN A 526 -18.55 -1.08 -14.77
N GLY A 527 -18.69 -1.79 -15.89
CA GLY A 527 -17.72 -2.79 -16.30
C GLY A 527 -16.47 -2.14 -16.86
N ARG A 528 -15.61 -2.98 -17.42
CA ARG A 528 -14.39 -2.57 -18.07
C ARG A 528 -14.66 -1.57 -19.21
N ALA A 529 -13.79 -0.58 -19.34
CA ALA A 529 -13.89 0.44 -20.39
C ALA A 529 -12.50 0.81 -20.94
N PRO A 530 -12.42 1.34 -22.18
CA PRO A 530 -11.18 1.87 -22.73
C PRO A 530 -10.52 2.87 -21.79
N ILE A 531 -9.20 2.74 -21.69
CA ILE A 531 -8.35 3.57 -20.85
C ILE A 531 -8.44 5.05 -21.28
N ALA A 532 -8.54 5.30 -22.58
CA ALA A 532 -8.80 6.60 -23.16
C ALA A 532 -9.66 6.39 -24.42
N GLU A 533 -10.25 7.46 -24.96
CA GLU A 533 -10.98 7.40 -26.22
C GLU A 533 -10.09 6.81 -27.33
N GLY A 534 -10.58 5.76 -28.00
CA GLY A 534 -9.85 5.06 -29.05
C GLY A 534 -8.72 4.11 -28.60
N SER A 535 -8.49 3.96 -27.28
CA SER A 535 -7.52 3.01 -26.74
C SER A 535 -7.98 1.56 -26.94
N THR A 536 -7.07 0.68 -27.38
CA THR A 536 -7.27 -0.78 -27.40
C THR A 536 -7.03 -1.44 -26.04
N MET A 537 -6.45 -0.69 -25.11
CA MET A 537 -6.27 -1.10 -23.73
C MET A 537 -7.46 -0.62 -22.90
N GLU A 538 -7.92 -1.48 -21.99
CA GLU A 538 -9.10 -1.27 -21.16
C GLU A 538 -8.78 -1.51 -19.68
N SER A 539 -9.57 -0.90 -18.79
CA SER A 539 -9.39 -0.93 -17.35
C SER A 539 -10.73 -1.04 -16.61
N ASN A 540 -10.70 -1.63 -15.41
CA ASN A 540 -11.83 -1.63 -14.47
C ASN A 540 -11.69 -0.54 -13.40
N ARG A 541 -10.71 0.36 -13.54
CA ARG A 541 -10.50 1.47 -12.62
C ARG A 541 -11.36 2.68 -12.92
N LEU A 542 -11.80 3.30 -11.84
CA LEU A 542 -12.34 4.64 -11.78
C LEU A 542 -11.35 5.47 -10.96
N ASP A 543 -10.69 6.42 -11.60
CA ASP A 543 -9.66 7.24 -10.95
C ASP A 543 -10.14 8.69 -10.92
N ILE A 544 -10.13 9.30 -9.74
CA ILE A 544 -10.40 10.73 -9.53
C ILE A 544 -9.12 11.38 -9.02
N GLY A 545 -8.66 12.40 -9.75
CA GLY A 545 -7.55 13.26 -9.36
C GLY A 545 -8.04 14.47 -8.57
N ILE A 546 -7.37 14.74 -7.45
CA ILE A 546 -7.61 15.89 -6.60
C ILE A 546 -6.38 16.79 -6.68
N PHE A 547 -6.58 18.04 -7.08
CA PHE A 547 -5.50 19.01 -7.30
C PHE A 547 -5.72 20.26 -6.47
N GLY A 548 -4.66 20.79 -5.88
CA GLY A 548 -4.63 22.16 -5.34
C GLY A 548 -3.94 23.10 -6.32
N HIS A 549 -4.46 24.30 -6.51
CA HIS A 549 -3.82 25.34 -7.33
C HIS A 549 -3.60 26.60 -6.49
N ASN A 550 -2.35 27.07 -6.44
CA ASN A 550 -1.94 28.21 -5.60
C ASN A 550 -1.96 29.56 -6.33
N GLY A 551 -2.44 29.60 -7.58
CA GLY A 551 -2.43 30.79 -8.43
C GLY A 551 -1.35 30.75 -9.51
N THR A 552 -0.31 29.92 -9.33
CA THR A 552 0.80 29.77 -10.29
C THR A 552 0.96 28.33 -10.75
N HIS A 553 0.92 27.37 -9.81
CA HIS A 553 1.12 25.96 -10.09
C HIS A 553 -0.01 25.12 -9.52
N TYR A 554 -0.36 24.08 -10.27
CA TYR A 554 -1.09 22.94 -9.75
C TYR A 554 -0.14 22.07 -8.91
N SER A 555 -0.67 21.42 -7.88
CA SER A 555 0.00 20.33 -7.18
C SER A 555 0.11 19.10 -8.08
N ALA A 556 1.01 18.17 -7.73
CA ALA A 556 0.78 16.77 -8.11
C ALA A 556 -0.60 16.30 -7.58
N PRO A 557 -1.29 15.38 -8.27
CA PRO A 557 -2.58 14.89 -7.80
C PRO A 557 -2.44 14.04 -6.54
N ALA A 558 -3.39 14.21 -5.61
CA ALA A 558 -3.82 13.10 -4.78
C ALA A 558 -4.86 12.26 -5.53
N PHE A 559 -4.96 10.97 -5.23
CA PHE A 559 -5.84 10.05 -5.95
C PHE A 559 -6.94 9.46 -5.07
N PHE A 560 -8.14 9.34 -5.63
CA PHE A 560 -9.18 8.44 -5.16
C PHE A 560 -9.50 7.43 -6.26
N CYS A 561 -9.19 6.16 -6.00
CA CYS A 561 -9.30 5.07 -6.96
C CYS A 561 -10.34 4.05 -6.49
N VAL A 562 -11.24 3.64 -7.37
CA VAL A 562 -12.16 2.52 -7.14
C VAL A 562 -12.02 1.53 -8.29
N ASN A 563 -11.77 0.26 -7.99
CA ASN A 563 -11.62 -0.79 -8.99
C ASN A 563 -12.81 -1.77 -8.93
N THR A 564 -13.51 -1.94 -10.04
CA THR A 564 -14.55 -2.98 -10.18
C THR A 564 -13.92 -4.34 -10.54
N LEU A 565 -14.70 -5.41 -10.41
CA LEU A 565 -14.22 -6.77 -10.61
C LEU A 565 -14.68 -7.30 -11.97
N ASP A 566 -13.73 -7.68 -12.81
CA ASP A 566 -13.99 -8.12 -14.17
C ASP A 566 -14.47 -9.57 -14.25
N ASN A 567 -14.19 -10.37 -13.21
CA ASN A 567 -14.62 -11.76 -13.09
C ASN A 567 -16.06 -11.90 -12.57
N GLU A 568 -16.87 -10.85 -12.70
CA GLU A 568 -18.26 -10.80 -12.28
C GLU A 568 -19.15 -10.26 -13.40
N GLU A 569 -20.12 -11.07 -13.84
CA GLU A 569 -21.16 -10.61 -14.75
C GLU A 569 -22.40 -10.22 -13.94
N ARG A 570 -22.71 -8.93 -13.93
CA ARG A 570 -23.82 -8.36 -13.14
C ARG A 570 -24.96 -7.89 -14.04
N THR A 571 -26.18 -8.14 -13.61
CA THR A 571 -27.39 -7.59 -14.25
C THR A 571 -28.19 -6.83 -13.21
N TYR A 572 -28.62 -5.62 -13.54
CA TYR A 572 -29.46 -4.77 -12.70
C TYR A 572 -30.78 -4.49 -13.42
N ASP A 573 -31.85 -4.21 -12.68
CA ASP A 573 -33.07 -3.64 -13.25
C ASP A 573 -32.99 -2.10 -13.40
N ASP A 574 -34.02 -1.50 -13.98
CA ASP A 574 -34.10 -0.06 -14.24
C ASP A 574 -34.07 0.80 -12.96
N GLN A 575 -34.38 0.19 -11.81
CA GLN A 575 -34.31 0.83 -10.49
C GLN A 575 -32.93 0.68 -9.84
N GLY A 576 -32.01 -0.08 -10.46
CA GLY A 576 -30.68 -0.34 -9.95
C GLY A 576 -30.62 -1.46 -8.91
N HIS A 577 -31.66 -2.30 -8.79
CA HIS A 577 -31.57 -3.50 -7.97
C HIS A 577 -30.80 -4.58 -8.71
N ILE A 578 -29.88 -5.25 -8.03
CA ILE A 578 -29.15 -6.38 -8.60
C ILE A 578 -30.15 -7.51 -8.92
N LYS A 579 -30.21 -8.01 -10.14
CA LYS A 579 -31.01 -9.17 -10.53
C LYS A 579 -30.21 -10.46 -10.43
N SER A 580 -28.99 -10.44 -10.94
CA SER A 580 -28.12 -11.61 -10.89
C SER A 580 -26.64 -11.24 -10.93
N ILE A 581 -25.82 -12.08 -10.30
CA ILE A 581 -24.36 -12.06 -10.45
C ILE A 581 -23.88 -13.47 -10.80
N VAL A 582 -23.10 -13.59 -11.86
CA VAL A 582 -22.29 -14.78 -12.14
C VAL A 582 -20.87 -14.48 -11.69
N TYR A 583 -20.35 -15.29 -10.77
CA TYR A 583 -18.96 -15.24 -10.35
C TYR A 583 -18.18 -16.32 -11.08
N THR A 584 -17.11 -15.94 -11.77
CA THR A 584 -16.27 -16.87 -12.53
C THR A 584 -15.07 -17.30 -11.69
N GLY A 585 -14.92 -18.60 -11.50
CA GLY A 585 -13.81 -19.18 -10.76
C GLY A 585 -12.49 -19.14 -11.53
N ALA A 586 -11.35 -19.23 -10.83
CA ALA A 586 -10.03 -19.19 -11.45
C ALA A 586 -9.71 -20.35 -12.42
N GLU A 587 -10.52 -21.41 -12.40
CA GLU A 587 -10.37 -22.57 -13.29
C GLU A 587 -11.33 -22.52 -14.48
N GLU A 588 -12.21 -21.54 -14.51
CA GLU A 588 -13.18 -21.33 -15.57
C GLU A 588 -12.62 -20.32 -16.56
N LYS A 589 -13.06 -20.42 -17.82
CA LYS A 589 -12.74 -19.40 -18.82
C LYS A 589 -13.48 -18.13 -18.43
N GLY A 590 -12.74 -17.08 -18.10
CA GLY A 590 -13.28 -15.79 -17.69
C GLY A 590 -12.22 -14.71 -17.63
N ASN A 591 -12.63 -13.53 -17.18
CA ASN A 591 -11.74 -12.38 -17.12
C ASN A 591 -10.80 -12.45 -15.92
N TYR A 592 -9.55 -12.06 -16.15
CA TYR A 592 -8.54 -12.08 -15.10
C TYR A 592 -8.76 -10.95 -14.09
N VAL A 593 -8.72 -11.31 -12.82
CA VAL A 593 -8.57 -10.39 -11.69
C VAL A 593 -7.47 -10.95 -10.80
N ASP A 594 -6.60 -10.08 -10.25
CA ASP A 594 -5.56 -10.50 -9.30
C ASP A 594 -6.19 -11.30 -8.14
N PRO A 595 -5.81 -12.58 -7.95
CA PRO A 595 -6.38 -13.40 -6.88
C PRO A 595 -6.06 -12.92 -5.46
N ALA A 596 -5.09 -12.01 -5.32
CA ALA A 596 -4.83 -11.33 -4.06
C ALA A 596 -5.86 -10.22 -3.78
N PHE A 597 -6.43 -9.58 -4.81
CA PHE A 597 -7.53 -8.63 -4.62
C PHE A 597 -8.85 -9.37 -4.47
N ASP A 598 -9.23 -10.21 -5.43
CA ASP A 598 -10.48 -11.00 -5.33
C ASP A 598 -10.15 -12.47 -5.16
N THR A 599 -10.63 -13.11 -4.09
CA THR A 599 -10.51 -14.57 -3.98
C THR A 599 -11.51 -15.21 -4.93
N PRO A 600 -11.06 -15.95 -5.96
CA PRO A 600 -11.93 -16.50 -6.98
C PRO A 600 -13.04 -17.38 -6.42
N LYS A 601 -14.24 -17.27 -6.99
CA LYS A 601 -15.44 -17.99 -6.54
C LYS A 601 -16.30 -18.35 -7.74
N SER A 602 -16.95 -19.51 -7.67
CA SER A 602 -17.72 -20.08 -8.78
C SER A 602 -19.13 -20.43 -8.31
N TRP A 603 -20.06 -19.54 -8.62
CA TRP A 603 -21.50 -19.73 -8.49
C TRP A 603 -22.25 -18.59 -9.17
N ARG A 604 -23.56 -18.77 -9.34
CA ARG A 604 -24.49 -17.71 -9.74
C ARG A 604 -25.45 -17.41 -8.61
N ASP A 605 -25.70 -16.13 -8.35
CA ASP A 605 -26.74 -15.67 -7.44
C ASP A 605 -27.84 -14.95 -8.22
N ASP A 606 -29.10 -15.36 -8.01
CA ASP A 606 -30.30 -14.72 -8.57
C ASP A 606 -31.11 -14.10 -7.42
N TYR A 607 -31.20 -12.77 -7.40
CA TYR A 607 -31.79 -11.99 -6.30
C TYR A 607 -33.29 -11.76 -6.51
N ARG A 608 -34.05 -11.74 -5.41
CA ARG A 608 -35.51 -11.59 -5.40
C ARG A 608 -35.92 -10.41 -4.55
N TYR A 609 -36.91 -9.66 -5.03
CA TYR A 609 -37.45 -8.48 -4.37
C TYR A 609 -38.97 -8.58 -4.31
N ASP A 610 -39.57 -7.90 -3.34
CA ASP A 610 -41.02 -7.66 -3.35
C ASP A 610 -41.38 -6.48 -4.27
N ASP A 611 -42.67 -6.21 -4.40
CA ASP A 611 -43.21 -5.13 -5.24
C ASP A 611 -42.75 -3.72 -4.78
N ALA A 612 -42.28 -3.60 -3.54
CA ALA A 612 -41.73 -2.35 -3.00
C ALA A 612 -40.22 -2.22 -3.20
N GLY A 613 -39.57 -3.20 -3.84
CA GLY A 613 -38.12 -3.21 -4.07
C GLY A 613 -37.32 -3.65 -2.84
N LYS A 614 -37.94 -4.24 -1.82
CA LYS A 614 -37.23 -4.77 -0.66
C LYS A 614 -36.65 -6.14 -1.00
N LEU A 615 -35.35 -6.34 -0.70
CA LEU A 615 -34.68 -7.62 -0.89
C LEU A 615 -35.36 -8.71 -0.04
N LEU A 616 -35.77 -9.80 -0.67
CA LEU A 616 -36.32 -11.00 -0.03
C LEU A 616 -35.24 -12.06 0.22
N GLY A 617 -34.15 -12.01 -0.55
CA GLY A 617 -33.04 -12.96 -0.53
C GLY A 617 -32.63 -13.36 -1.94
N TRP A 618 -31.78 -14.37 -2.08
CA TRP A 618 -31.32 -14.85 -3.37
C TRP A 618 -31.33 -16.37 -3.45
N LYS A 619 -31.23 -16.89 -4.67
CA LYS A 619 -30.97 -18.30 -4.94
C LYS A 619 -29.56 -18.43 -5.50
N ARG A 620 -28.74 -19.25 -4.86
CA ARG A 620 -27.40 -19.60 -5.34
C ARG A 620 -27.44 -20.89 -6.13
N THR A 621 -26.80 -20.90 -7.30
CA THR A 621 -26.58 -22.10 -8.12
C THR A 621 -25.09 -22.38 -8.20
N LYS A 622 -24.67 -23.57 -7.78
CA LYS A 622 -23.28 -24.05 -7.85
C LYS A 622 -23.27 -25.45 -8.45
N GLY A 623 -22.89 -25.57 -9.72
CA GLY A 623 -23.11 -26.80 -10.48
C GLY A 623 -24.60 -27.18 -10.48
N GLU A 624 -24.92 -28.39 -10.06
CA GLU A 624 -26.31 -28.87 -9.94
C GLU A 624 -27.00 -28.43 -8.63
N ARG A 625 -26.23 -27.99 -7.63
CA ARG A 625 -26.75 -27.60 -6.32
C ARG A 625 -27.43 -26.24 -6.39
N LYS A 626 -28.63 -26.16 -5.82
CA LYS A 626 -29.40 -24.91 -5.65
C LYS A 626 -29.67 -24.67 -4.18
N GLU A 627 -29.40 -23.46 -3.73
CA GLU A 627 -29.52 -23.06 -2.33
C GLU A 627 -30.32 -21.77 -2.23
N ASP A 628 -31.22 -21.67 -1.25
CA ASP A 628 -31.99 -20.46 -1.00
C ASP A 628 -31.41 -19.71 0.20
N PHE A 629 -31.26 -18.40 0.07
CA PHE A 629 -30.79 -17.50 1.12
C PHE A 629 -31.87 -16.49 1.49
N THR A 630 -31.87 -16.07 2.76
CA THR A 630 -32.67 -14.93 3.24
C THR A 630 -32.06 -13.60 2.81
N ALA A 631 -32.79 -12.49 2.99
CA ALA A 631 -32.28 -11.14 2.76
C ALA A 631 -31.06 -10.78 3.63
N ASP A 632 -30.87 -11.46 4.76
CA ASP A 632 -29.75 -11.26 5.69
C ASP A 632 -28.58 -12.22 5.46
N GLY A 633 -28.65 -13.05 4.40
CA GLY A 633 -27.58 -13.99 4.05
C GLY A 633 -27.53 -15.29 4.84
N LEU A 634 -28.63 -15.67 5.48
CA LEU A 634 -28.76 -16.98 6.12
C LEU A 634 -29.17 -18.03 5.09
N LEU A 635 -28.52 -19.19 5.11
CA LEU A 635 -28.87 -20.33 4.28
C LEU A 635 -30.16 -20.99 4.81
N ILE A 636 -31.15 -21.15 3.93
CA ILE A 636 -32.40 -21.84 4.21
C ILE A 636 -32.20 -23.33 3.91
N THR A 637 -32.18 -24.16 4.94
CA THR A 637 -31.96 -25.62 4.80
C THR A 637 -33.25 -26.43 4.79
N SER A 638 -34.35 -25.86 5.29
CA SER A 638 -35.69 -26.45 5.18
C SER A 638 -36.76 -25.37 5.16
N LYS A 639 -37.90 -25.70 4.55
CA LYS A 639 -39.09 -24.86 4.43
C LYS A 639 -40.33 -25.63 4.87
N ASP A 640 -41.36 -24.92 5.31
CA ASP A 640 -42.68 -25.50 5.53
C ASP A 640 -43.46 -25.68 4.21
N ASP A 641 -44.67 -26.22 4.29
CA ASP A 641 -45.54 -26.48 3.12
C ASP A 641 -45.95 -25.19 2.39
N ASN A 642 -45.85 -24.03 3.05
CA ASN A 642 -46.12 -22.71 2.47
C ASN A 642 -44.85 -22.05 1.92
N GLY A 643 -43.70 -22.72 1.98
CA GLY A 643 -42.41 -22.22 1.50
C GLY A 643 -41.68 -21.29 2.48
N LEU A 644 -42.16 -21.14 3.72
CA LEU A 644 -41.51 -20.30 4.73
C LEU A 644 -40.30 -21.02 5.33
N PRO A 645 -39.18 -20.32 5.59
CA PRO A 645 -37.98 -20.93 6.19
C PRO A 645 -38.26 -21.52 7.57
N LEU A 646 -37.91 -22.80 7.78
CA LEU A 646 -37.98 -23.48 9.09
C LEU A 646 -36.62 -23.50 9.78
N VAL A 647 -35.56 -23.90 9.06
CA VAL A 647 -34.20 -23.98 9.61
C VAL A 647 -33.26 -23.10 8.79
N LEU A 648 -32.65 -22.15 9.50
CA LEU A 648 -31.67 -21.20 8.97
C LEU A 648 -30.28 -21.54 9.48
N LYS A 649 -29.25 -21.32 8.68
CA LYS A 649 -27.84 -21.52 9.08
C LYS A 649 -26.98 -20.34 8.67
N HIS A 650 -26.00 -20.01 9.51
CA HIS A 650 -24.95 -19.06 9.13
C HIS A 650 -24.07 -19.67 8.05
N VAL A 651 -23.57 -18.80 7.15
CA VAL A 651 -22.57 -19.16 6.15
C VAL A 651 -21.36 -18.27 6.32
N THR A 652 -20.19 -18.89 6.45
CA THR A 652 -18.90 -18.21 6.46
C THR A 652 -18.16 -18.55 5.19
N TYR A 653 -17.54 -17.58 4.57
CA TYR A 653 -16.73 -17.80 3.36
C TYR A 653 -15.27 -17.89 3.73
N VAL A 654 -14.60 -18.94 3.26
CA VAL A 654 -13.18 -19.19 3.58
C VAL A 654 -12.38 -19.42 2.30
N PRO A 655 -11.16 -18.86 2.17
CA PRO A 655 -10.26 -19.22 1.09
C PRO A 655 -9.73 -20.63 1.32
N VAL A 656 -9.95 -21.52 0.36
CA VAL A 656 -9.42 -22.88 0.33
C VAL A 656 -8.24 -22.94 -0.63
N PRO A 657 -7.02 -23.23 -0.15
CA PRO A 657 -5.83 -23.36 -1.00
C PRO A 657 -6.01 -24.46 -2.05
N ARG A 658 -5.45 -24.24 -3.25
CA ARG A 658 -5.39 -25.24 -4.33
C ARG A 658 -3.96 -25.35 -4.85
N ALA A 659 -3.46 -26.57 -5.00
CA ALA A 659 -2.08 -26.79 -5.42
C ALA A 659 -1.83 -26.23 -6.82
N GLY A 660 -0.83 -25.35 -6.96
CA GLY A 660 -0.46 -24.72 -8.24
C GLY A 660 -1.48 -23.74 -8.83
N LYS A 661 -2.56 -23.41 -8.10
CA LYS A 661 -3.67 -22.58 -8.56
C LYS A 661 -3.99 -21.48 -7.54
N PRO A 662 -4.74 -20.44 -7.92
CA PRO A 662 -5.26 -19.50 -6.94
C PRO A 662 -6.13 -20.22 -5.90
N PRO A 663 -6.21 -19.71 -4.65
CA PRO A 663 -7.20 -20.21 -3.70
C PRO A 663 -8.62 -20.02 -4.25
N ALA A 664 -9.56 -20.84 -3.81
CA ALA A 664 -10.98 -20.65 -4.13
C ALA A 664 -11.76 -20.29 -2.87
N LEU A 665 -12.68 -19.35 -2.96
CA LEU A 665 -13.58 -19.02 -1.87
C LEU A 665 -14.68 -20.08 -1.78
N GLU A 666 -14.78 -20.75 -0.64
CA GLU A 666 -15.78 -21.79 -0.40
C GLU A 666 -16.72 -21.37 0.74
N ALA A 667 -17.99 -21.75 0.61
CA ALA A 667 -19.01 -21.51 1.63
C ALA A 667 -18.99 -22.63 2.68
N MET A 668 -18.80 -22.26 3.94
CA MET A 668 -18.84 -23.16 5.09
C MET A 668 -20.13 -22.92 5.87
N VAL A 669 -20.93 -23.97 6.01
CA VAL A 669 -22.22 -23.91 6.68
C VAL A 669 -22.04 -24.14 8.18
N GLY A 670 -22.43 -23.16 8.98
CA GLY A 670 -22.35 -23.20 10.44
C GLY A 670 -23.55 -23.90 11.11
N GLU A 671 -23.73 -23.62 12.39
CA GLU A 671 -24.83 -24.14 13.20
C GLU A 671 -26.19 -23.54 12.81
N ALA A 672 -27.26 -24.21 13.26
CA ALA A 672 -28.62 -23.72 13.07
C ALA A 672 -28.87 -22.48 13.92
N VAL A 673 -29.55 -21.49 13.34
CA VAL A 673 -30.01 -20.30 14.05
C VAL A 673 -31.37 -20.62 14.66
N GLU A 674 -31.47 -20.62 16.00
CA GLU A 674 -32.76 -20.67 16.66
C GLU A 674 -33.56 -19.42 16.30
N LYS A 675 -34.82 -19.59 15.86
CA LYS A 675 -35.73 -18.45 15.65
C LYS A 675 -35.97 -17.76 17.00
N GLY A 676 -35.20 -16.71 17.28
CA GLY A 676 -35.59 -15.68 18.25
C GLY A 676 -36.90 -15.05 17.78
N LYS A 677 -37.90 -15.04 18.66
CA LYS A 677 -39.22 -14.44 18.41
C LYS A 677 -39.14 -12.95 18.12
#